data_AF-S9PBG2-F1
#
_entry.id   AF-S9PBG2-F1
#
_cell.length_a   1.000
_cell.length_b   1.000
_cell.length_c   1.000
_cell.angle_alpha   90.00
_cell.angle_beta   90.00
_cell.angle_gamma   90.00
#
_symmetry.space_group_name_H-M   'P 1'
#
loop_
_entity.id
_entity.type
_entity.pdbx_description
1 polymer ?
#
loop_
_entity_poly.entity_id
_entity_poly.type
_entity_poly.pdbx_seq_one_letter_code
_entity_poly.pdbx_strand_id
1 'polypeptide(L)'
;MKSRRNTWMALWVVAAGSACGTTESQEPEPVKGVRNLAEHCEVPPPFTGNFEPELQWAWTGSAVLPDHKQVMMTPAVVDVNGDGTPDIVFSSFAGGNYSADGVLRAISGDDGHALWTVTDASARVKPGASITAGDLDGDGQVEICGIPENGRGIICFEHDGTFKFRSAEAAYDYNEWGGPSLADLDGDGSVEILDGNRVYSHTGQLSWVGGDSMGGAHSTGPVSFAVDLDQDGKLEVINGRSVYNFDGTLRCNNPNVPHGFAGVANFDADAAGEIVVAGRGKVSLLDDDCSLLWTRDVYVTGHSAAGHGGPPTIADFDGDGQLEIGLPGEWNYTVYGSDGSVKWSSSIQDYSSGRTASTTFDFEDDGKLEVVFADEAYLRIYDGVTGAVRWQTRNSSGTTHEYPLVVDVDGDNAAEIIVVSNNHAYPGQNGIRVFHDAREGWANTRRVWNQHAYSVTNVNDDGAIPVHAAPHWLHPKLNVFRANVANYLGEGPSPYAAPDLAASRVTATCDGEGLLVLGASVLNQGEAPVGAGVKVAFYKGSPASGGTLLGVTAVPEPLPVGGSATATLQVASSFTGTAEVWAVVDDDGTGQGSTSECLEDNNGASALAELSCEVSPANKPPVALCRDVTVNADASCLGGASVNGGSYDPDNGPSPLAVTEVPSASFGLGTHPVTLTASDGEASDQCVGHVTVVDATKPAVGCPDSQVLDTCSLAGASASFELSATDNCGSPAVTCSYDSGATFPVGETSVTCSAKDASGNSASCGFKVQVRGDSTPPVLHCPTAPVVVESCAGSAPASFEVSATDNCGPVPVTCSRASGSSFPAGNTSVSCSATDAWGNSASCLFTVQVRGAGSSTPPTPGADRGLELWSPNHKYESLPVSLSECAAPAKDACGGSLPLEQYGRILRITSDEVEDANGNGDGRTCDDMIIDGPTSMRLRSEREGTGDGRVYTVTYVVAAPGGVPTQGTCHVYVPHDQSGRGAVDSGVKFCVGEGCPPGTAEHSPLCK
;
A
#
# COMPACT_ATOMS: atom_id res chain seq x y z
N MET A 1 -67.34 -19.74 -33.47
CA MET A 1 -65.89 -19.58 -33.22
C MET A 1 -65.16 -19.58 -34.59
N LYS A 2 -63.97 -18.99 -34.71
CA LYS A 2 -63.23 -18.78 -36.00
C LYS A 2 -61.85 -19.48 -35.93
N SER A 3 -61.34 -20.18 -36.97
CA SER A 3 -60.83 -19.74 -38.30
C SER A 3 -59.51 -18.94 -38.18
N ARG A 4 -58.42 -19.13 -38.93
CA ARG A 4 -58.03 -19.84 -40.20
C ARG A 4 -56.46 -19.96 -40.19
N ARG A 5 -55.67 -20.58 -41.09
CA ARG A 5 -55.67 -21.37 -42.37
C ARG A 5 -54.33 -22.21 -42.33
N ASN A 6 -53.88 -23.19 -43.15
CA ASN A 6 -53.88 -23.56 -44.59
C ASN A 6 -53.03 -22.66 -45.53
N THR A 7 -52.23 -23.11 -46.52
CA THR A 7 -51.90 -24.45 -47.10
C THR A 7 -50.81 -24.35 -48.21
N TRP A 8 -49.89 -25.33 -48.27
CA TRP A 8 -49.43 -26.08 -49.48
C TRP A 8 -48.51 -25.49 -50.59
N MET A 9 -47.60 -26.37 -51.09
CA MET A 9 -47.23 -26.75 -52.48
C MET A 9 -46.95 -25.69 -53.59
N ALA A 10 -46.10 -25.92 -54.61
CA ALA A 10 -45.16 -27.03 -54.94
C ALA A 10 -44.17 -26.60 -56.07
N LEU A 11 -43.29 -27.53 -56.46
CA LEU A 11 -42.44 -27.65 -57.67
C LEU A 11 -42.61 -26.62 -58.83
N TRP A 12 -41.52 -26.38 -59.57
CA TRP A 12 -41.38 -26.79 -60.99
C TRP A 12 -39.89 -26.80 -61.42
N VAL A 13 -39.57 -27.45 -62.55
CA VAL A 13 -38.20 -27.64 -63.09
C VAL A 13 -38.19 -27.38 -64.60
N VAL A 14 -37.27 -26.56 -65.10
CA VAL A 14 -36.65 -26.60 -66.46
C VAL A 14 -35.28 -25.88 -66.37
N ALA A 15 -34.28 -26.31 -67.15
CA ALA A 15 -32.96 -25.66 -67.26
C ALA A 15 -32.60 -25.37 -68.73
N ALA A 16 -31.81 -24.33 -69.00
CA ALA A 16 -31.17 -24.09 -70.31
C ALA A 16 -29.98 -23.09 -70.29
N GLY A 17 -28.74 -23.62 -70.35
CA GLY A 17 -27.71 -23.26 -71.34
C GLY A 17 -26.97 -21.90 -71.36
N SER A 18 -25.63 -22.00 -71.45
CA SER A 18 -24.68 -21.16 -72.24
C SER A 18 -24.40 -19.68 -71.84
N ALA A 19 -23.17 -19.14 -71.97
CA ALA A 19 -21.85 -19.72 -72.30
C ALA A 19 -20.65 -18.75 -72.05
N CYS A 20 -19.43 -19.33 -72.02
CA CYS A 20 -18.11 -18.78 -72.40
C CYS A 20 -17.44 -17.59 -71.66
N GLY A 21 -16.22 -17.87 -71.14
CA GLY A 21 -15.07 -16.94 -71.11
C GLY A 21 -14.83 -16.19 -69.79
N THR A 22 -13.59 -15.88 -69.38
CA THR A 22 -12.24 -16.25 -69.89
C THR A 22 -11.19 -16.09 -68.78
N THR A 23 -10.09 -16.85 -68.85
CA THR A 23 -8.76 -16.58 -68.24
C THR A 23 -8.74 -16.17 -66.76
N GLU A 24 -8.56 -17.16 -65.90
CA GLU A 24 -8.24 -17.02 -64.48
C GLU A 24 -6.72 -16.76 -64.33
N SER A 25 -6.34 -15.61 -63.78
CA SER A 25 -4.98 -15.34 -63.31
C SER A 25 -4.82 -15.91 -61.90
N GLN A 26 -3.63 -16.36 -61.53
CA GLN A 26 -3.36 -16.73 -60.13
C GLN A 26 -3.47 -15.49 -59.25
N GLU A 27 -4.41 -15.52 -58.31
CA GLU A 27 -4.38 -14.63 -57.14
C GLU A 27 -3.23 -15.05 -56.20
N PRO A 28 -2.61 -14.13 -55.44
CA PRO A 28 -1.77 -14.49 -54.30
C PRO A 28 -2.61 -15.19 -53.22
N GLU A 29 -2.00 -16.02 -52.38
CA GLU A 29 -2.73 -16.58 -51.24
C GLU A 29 -3.06 -15.49 -50.20
N PRO A 30 -4.26 -15.54 -49.57
CA PRO A 30 -4.62 -14.57 -48.54
C PRO A 30 -3.82 -14.82 -47.26
N VAL A 31 -3.18 -13.77 -46.74
CA VAL A 31 -2.58 -13.75 -45.40
C VAL A 31 -3.71 -13.80 -44.35
N LYS A 32 -3.39 -14.33 -43.17
CA LYS A 32 -4.35 -14.58 -42.07
C LYS A 32 -4.82 -13.29 -41.40
N GLY A 33 -5.98 -13.35 -40.76
CA GLY A 33 -6.50 -12.32 -39.86
C GLY A 33 -8.02 -12.20 -39.94
N VAL A 34 -8.76 -12.74 -38.97
CA VAL A 34 -10.23 -12.57 -38.88
C VAL A 34 -10.51 -11.25 -38.14
N ARG A 35 -10.23 -10.13 -38.80
CA ARG A 35 -10.37 -8.77 -38.28
C ARG A 35 -11.83 -8.45 -37.87
N ASN A 36 -12.01 -7.88 -36.68
CA ASN A 36 -13.24 -7.17 -36.27
C ASN A 36 -12.96 -5.69 -35.94
N LEU A 37 -12.28 -4.99 -36.87
CA LEU A 37 -11.95 -3.55 -36.81
C LEU A 37 -13.16 -2.59 -36.67
N ALA A 38 -14.37 -3.11 -36.48
CA ALA A 38 -15.56 -2.32 -36.16
C ALA A 38 -15.71 -2.06 -34.66
N GLU A 39 -15.00 -2.81 -33.81
CA GLU A 39 -15.12 -2.75 -32.34
C GLU A 39 -13.76 -2.61 -31.65
N HIS A 40 -12.69 -3.30 -32.11
CA HIS A 40 -11.33 -3.17 -31.54
C HIS A 40 -10.19 -3.28 -32.59
N CYS A 41 -9.02 -2.69 -32.27
CA CYS A 41 -7.74 -2.82 -33.00
C CYS A 41 -6.80 -3.81 -32.30
N GLU A 42 -6.73 -5.02 -32.83
CA GLU A 42 -6.02 -6.15 -32.23
C GLU A 42 -5.19 -6.93 -33.26
N VAL A 43 -4.07 -7.51 -32.82
CA VAL A 43 -3.31 -8.54 -33.54
C VAL A 43 -3.27 -9.81 -32.71
N PRO A 44 -4.35 -10.62 -32.69
CA PRO A 44 -4.30 -11.93 -32.06
C PRO A 44 -3.29 -12.82 -32.80
N PRO A 45 -2.28 -13.37 -32.11
CA PRO A 45 -1.14 -14.02 -32.75
C PRO A 45 -1.56 -15.32 -33.45
N PRO A 46 -0.79 -15.80 -34.44
CA PRO A 46 -1.09 -17.03 -35.15
C PRO A 46 -0.71 -18.26 -34.30
N PHE A 47 -1.47 -18.53 -33.23
CA PHE A 47 -1.30 -19.65 -32.29
C PHE A 47 -0.99 -20.97 -33.02
N THR A 48 0.30 -21.30 -33.06
CA THR A 48 0.78 -22.65 -33.30
C THR A 48 0.86 -23.33 -31.94
N GLY A 49 0.40 -24.58 -31.81
CA GLY A 49 0.48 -25.33 -30.54
C GLY A 49 1.89 -25.74 -30.08
N ASN A 50 2.90 -24.92 -30.41
CA ASN A 50 4.25 -24.94 -29.87
C ASN A 50 4.44 -23.58 -29.17
N PHE A 51 4.82 -23.59 -27.90
CA PHE A 51 5.46 -22.43 -27.27
C PHE A 51 6.84 -22.23 -27.90
N GLU A 52 7.18 -21.01 -28.35
CA GLU A 52 8.50 -20.69 -28.89
C GLU A 52 9.25 -19.58 -28.10
N PRO A 53 9.31 -19.61 -26.74
CA PRO A 53 10.15 -18.69 -25.97
C PRO A 53 11.61 -18.67 -26.41
N GLU A 54 12.15 -17.47 -26.60
CA GLU A 54 13.58 -17.23 -26.81
C GLU A 54 14.18 -16.23 -25.81
N LEU A 55 15.51 -16.19 -25.74
CA LEU A 55 16.23 -15.41 -24.73
C LEU A 55 16.47 -14.00 -25.27
N GLN A 56 15.68 -13.04 -24.77
CA GLN A 56 15.76 -11.62 -25.09
C GLN A 56 17.14 -11.07 -24.66
N TRP A 57 17.42 -11.11 -23.36
CA TRP A 57 18.69 -10.68 -22.77
C TRP A 57 19.04 -11.44 -21.48
N ALA A 58 20.27 -11.23 -20.99
CA ALA A 58 20.73 -11.84 -19.74
C ALA A 58 21.79 -11.01 -18.99
N TRP A 59 21.46 -10.54 -17.79
CA TRP A 59 22.45 -10.00 -16.86
C TRP A 59 23.31 -11.13 -16.29
N THR A 60 24.62 -11.10 -16.54
CA THR A 60 25.55 -12.18 -16.11
C THR A 60 26.64 -11.73 -15.13
N GLY A 61 26.56 -10.48 -14.66
CA GLY A 61 27.50 -9.83 -13.74
C GLY A 61 27.64 -8.33 -14.04
N SER A 62 28.42 -7.63 -13.22
CA SER A 62 28.70 -6.19 -13.38
C SER A 62 30.20 -5.90 -13.28
N ALA A 63 30.66 -4.77 -13.83
CA ALA A 63 32.00 -4.26 -13.55
C ALA A 63 32.18 -3.83 -12.09
N VAL A 64 31.08 -3.49 -11.40
CA VAL A 64 31.05 -3.15 -9.98
C VAL A 64 30.77 -4.42 -9.16
N LEU A 65 31.74 -4.83 -8.35
CA LEU A 65 31.74 -6.10 -7.60
C LEU A 65 31.54 -7.31 -8.55
N PRO A 66 32.52 -7.62 -9.43
CA PRO A 66 32.36 -8.58 -10.53
C PRO A 66 32.28 -10.06 -10.10
N ASP A 67 32.68 -10.39 -8.87
CA ASP A 67 32.48 -11.73 -8.31
C ASP A 67 31.03 -11.94 -7.84
N HIS A 68 30.29 -10.87 -7.51
CA HIS A 68 28.90 -10.87 -7.05
C HIS A 68 27.93 -10.92 -8.22
N LYS A 69 27.73 -12.13 -8.76
CA LYS A 69 26.99 -12.40 -10.01
C LYS A 69 26.06 -13.62 -9.97
N GLN A 70 25.95 -14.25 -8.81
CA GLN A 70 25.03 -15.36 -8.55
C GLN A 70 23.73 -14.79 -7.96
N VAL A 71 22.56 -15.29 -8.37
CA VAL A 71 21.25 -14.89 -7.82
C VAL A 71 20.46 -16.15 -7.45
N MET A 72 19.79 -16.15 -6.30
CA MET A 72 19.09 -17.32 -5.72
C MET A 72 17.95 -16.90 -4.76
N MET A 73 17.20 -15.88 -5.18
CA MET A 73 16.01 -15.33 -4.54
C MET A 73 15.07 -14.82 -5.63
N THR A 74 13.76 -14.73 -5.36
CA THR A 74 12.83 -14.09 -6.30
C THR A 74 13.10 -12.58 -6.30
N PRO A 75 13.32 -11.93 -7.47
CA PRO A 75 13.50 -10.49 -7.55
C PRO A 75 12.19 -9.74 -7.27
N ALA A 76 12.27 -8.42 -7.13
CA ALA A 76 11.12 -7.54 -7.30
C ALA A 76 11.20 -6.84 -8.66
N VAL A 77 10.04 -6.48 -9.22
CA VAL A 77 9.91 -5.74 -10.48
C VAL A 77 8.99 -4.55 -10.23
N VAL A 78 9.55 -3.35 -10.38
CA VAL A 78 8.96 -2.03 -10.12
C VAL A 78 9.79 -1.02 -10.91
N ASP A 79 9.20 0.05 -11.44
CA ASP A 79 10.00 1.20 -11.91
C ASP A 79 10.67 1.86 -10.68
N VAL A 80 12.01 1.93 -10.64
CA VAL A 80 12.75 2.59 -9.56
C VAL A 80 13.36 3.93 -9.98
N ASN A 81 13.11 4.39 -11.21
CA ASN A 81 13.79 5.53 -11.80
C ASN A 81 12.86 6.60 -12.41
N GLY A 82 11.61 6.26 -12.70
CA GLY A 82 10.54 7.13 -13.17
C GLY A 82 10.48 7.31 -14.69
N ASP A 83 10.98 6.35 -15.47
CA ASP A 83 10.94 6.40 -16.94
C ASP A 83 9.75 5.65 -17.57
N GLY A 84 9.01 4.86 -16.79
CA GLY A 84 7.85 4.07 -17.23
C GLY A 84 8.18 2.64 -17.69
N THR A 85 9.46 2.25 -17.64
CA THR A 85 9.94 0.89 -17.88
C THR A 85 10.24 0.22 -16.52
N PRO A 86 9.70 -0.97 -16.24
CA PRO A 86 9.98 -1.66 -14.98
C PRO A 86 11.45 -2.06 -14.81
N ASP A 87 11.96 -1.91 -13.58
CA ASP A 87 13.32 -2.29 -13.21
C ASP A 87 13.33 -3.57 -12.38
N ILE A 88 14.28 -4.46 -12.66
CA ILE A 88 14.47 -5.70 -11.91
C ILE A 88 15.42 -5.45 -10.73
N VAL A 89 14.89 -5.51 -9.52
CA VAL A 89 15.63 -5.35 -8.27
C VAL A 89 15.94 -6.70 -7.64
N PHE A 90 17.19 -6.94 -7.25
CA PHE A 90 17.63 -8.24 -6.77
C PHE A 90 18.88 -8.20 -5.87
N SER A 91 19.12 -9.30 -5.14
CA SER A 91 20.36 -9.51 -4.40
C SER A 91 21.31 -10.46 -5.16
N SER A 92 22.59 -10.12 -5.19
CA SER A 92 23.63 -10.90 -5.88
C SER A 92 24.80 -11.26 -4.95
N PHE A 93 25.29 -12.49 -5.03
CA PHE A 93 26.36 -13.01 -4.16
C PHE A 93 27.57 -13.55 -4.92
N ALA A 94 28.69 -13.64 -4.20
CA ALA A 94 29.96 -14.14 -4.71
C ALA A 94 30.21 -15.61 -4.36
N GLY A 95 30.70 -16.39 -5.33
CA GLY A 95 30.98 -17.81 -5.14
C GLY A 95 29.76 -18.58 -4.63
N GLY A 96 29.91 -19.24 -3.47
CA GLY A 96 28.81 -19.91 -2.76
C GLY A 96 28.34 -19.17 -1.51
N ASN A 97 28.53 -17.85 -1.38
CA ASN A 97 28.19 -17.10 -0.17
C ASN A 97 26.72 -16.60 -0.15
N TYR A 98 25.77 -17.50 -0.40
CA TYR A 98 24.34 -17.19 -0.44
C TYR A 98 23.71 -16.87 0.94
N SER A 99 24.46 -17.04 2.03
CA SER A 99 23.95 -16.81 3.39
C SER A 99 24.10 -15.38 3.92
N ALA A 100 25.08 -14.57 3.47
CA ALA A 100 25.43 -13.31 4.15
C ALA A 100 26.10 -12.18 3.35
N ASP A 101 26.52 -12.34 2.09
CA ASP A 101 27.20 -11.26 1.33
C ASP A 101 26.40 -10.89 0.07
N GLY A 102 25.17 -10.41 0.30
CA GLY A 102 24.23 -10.02 -0.75
C GLY A 102 24.37 -8.55 -1.12
N VAL A 103 24.77 -8.30 -2.36
CA VAL A 103 24.82 -6.98 -3.00
C VAL A 103 23.48 -6.73 -3.68
N LEU A 104 22.71 -5.78 -3.15
CA LEU A 104 21.48 -5.29 -3.78
C LEU A 104 21.82 -4.48 -5.05
N ARG A 105 21.04 -4.66 -6.12
CA ARG A 105 21.17 -4.00 -7.42
C ARG A 105 19.79 -3.76 -8.03
N ALA A 106 19.70 -2.77 -8.91
CA ALA A 106 18.65 -2.65 -9.92
C ALA A 106 19.27 -2.68 -11.33
N ILE A 107 18.56 -3.28 -12.27
CA ILE A 107 18.84 -3.27 -13.71
C ILE A 107 17.56 -2.91 -14.45
N SER A 108 17.67 -2.22 -15.59
CA SER A 108 16.49 -1.91 -16.42
C SER A 108 15.92 -3.15 -17.09
N GLY A 109 14.59 -3.18 -17.25
CA GLY A 109 13.86 -4.25 -17.94
C GLY A 109 14.09 -4.33 -19.45
N ASP A 110 14.42 -3.20 -20.10
CA ASP A 110 14.67 -3.09 -21.56
C ASP A 110 15.83 -4.00 -22.03
N ASP A 111 17.03 -3.82 -21.46
CA ASP A 111 18.25 -4.53 -21.91
C ASP A 111 19.08 -5.19 -20.78
N GLY A 112 18.66 -5.04 -19.52
CA GLY A 112 19.40 -5.50 -18.35
C GLY A 112 20.63 -4.66 -17.98
N HIS A 113 20.77 -3.43 -18.49
CA HIS A 113 21.84 -2.53 -18.05
C HIS A 113 21.68 -2.13 -16.59
N ALA A 114 22.81 -1.84 -15.92
CA ALA A 114 22.81 -1.56 -14.50
C ALA A 114 22.54 -0.08 -14.19
N LEU A 115 21.44 0.18 -13.49
CA LEU A 115 21.10 1.49 -12.93
C LEU A 115 22.00 1.80 -11.71
N TRP A 116 21.94 0.93 -10.69
CA TRP A 116 22.70 1.12 -9.45
C TRP A 116 23.17 -0.19 -8.80
N THR A 117 24.00 -0.06 -7.76
CA THR A 117 24.58 -1.20 -7.01
C THR A 117 25.01 -0.74 -5.62
N VAL A 118 24.52 -1.42 -4.57
CA VAL A 118 24.85 -1.11 -3.18
C VAL A 118 26.27 -1.59 -2.84
N THR A 119 27.24 -0.70 -3.04
CA THR A 119 28.67 -1.01 -2.81
C THR A 119 29.07 -1.04 -1.33
N ASP A 120 28.34 -0.40 -0.42
CA ASP A 120 28.66 -0.37 1.01
C ASP A 120 28.50 -1.76 1.66
N ALA A 121 29.58 -2.26 2.27
CA ALA A 121 29.63 -3.56 2.92
C ALA A 121 28.88 -3.61 4.28
N SER A 122 28.49 -2.45 4.84
CA SER A 122 27.60 -2.35 6.01
C SER A 122 26.11 -2.38 5.65
N ALA A 123 25.77 -2.17 4.38
CA ALA A 123 24.42 -2.25 3.85
C ALA A 123 24.21 -3.55 3.04
N ARG A 124 24.75 -4.68 3.55
CA ARG A 124 24.53 -6.00 2.94
C ARG A 124 23.15 -6.54 3.30
N VAL A 125 22.53 -7.19 2.33
CA VAL A 125 21.29 -7.96 2.51
C VAL A 125 21.62 -9.46 2.46
N LYS A 126 20.65 -10.29 2.83
CA LYS A 126 20.78 -11.75 2.85
C LYS A 126 20.48 -12.32 1.45
N PRO A 127 21.46 -12.86 0.69
CA PRO A 127 21.27 -13.08 -0.74
C PRO A 127 20.33 -14.23 -1.15
N GLY A 128 20.06 -15.17 -0.24
CA GLY A 128 19.02 -16.20 -0.41
C GLY A 128 17.66 -15.81 0.17
N ALA A 129 17.50 -14.58 0.69
CA ALA A 129 16.21 -14.06 1.13
C ALA A 129 15.58 -13.22 0.01
N SER A 130 14.25 -13.23 -0.04
CA SER A 130 13.48 -12.35 -0.91
C SER A 130 13.54 -10.90 -0.41
N ILE A 131 13.26 -9.96 -1.31
CA ILE A 131 13.03 -8.55 -1.00
C ILE A 131 11.55 -8.21 -1.23
N THR A 132 11.17 -6.99 -0.85
CA THR A 132 9.93 -6.34 -1.25
C THR A 132 10.25 -4.91 -1.71
N ALA A 133 9.40 -4.34 -2.56
CA ALA A 133 9.48 -2.94 -2.98
C ALA A 133 8.10 -2.27 -3.01
N GLY A 134 8.08 -0.94 -2.99
CA GLY A 134 6.87 -0.11 -3.09
C GLY A 134 7.03 1.21 -2.35
N ASP A 135 6.18 2.20 -2.66
CA ASP A 135 6.18 3.49 -1.95
C ASP A 135 5.82 3.25 -0.46
N LEU A 136 6.75 3.58 0.43
CA LEU A 136 6.68 3.26 1.85
C LEU A 136 6.33 4.48 2.72
N ASP A 137 6.73 5.70 2.30
CA ASP A 137 6.47 6.94 3.06
C ASP A 137 5.65 8.03 2.34
N GLY A 138 5.11 7.73 1.16
CA GLY A 138 4.09 8.50 0.45
C GLY A 138 4.66 9.62 -0.42
N ASP A 139 5.89 9.44 -0.92
CA ASP A 139 6.63 10.45 -1.69
C ASP A 139 6.50 10.29 -3.22
N GLY A 140 5.96 9.16 -3.68
CA GLY A 140 5.75 8.82 -5.09
C GLY A 140 6.91 8.06 -5.75
N GLN A 141 7.87 7.56 -4.95
CA GLN A 141 8.97 6.70 -5.39
C GLN A 141 8.98 5.41 -4.56
N VAL A 142 9.55 4.33 -5.10
CA VAL A 142 9.52 3.02 -4.42
C VAL A 142 10.73 2.79 -3.52
N GLU A 143 10.48 2.43 -2.26
CA GLU A 143 11.50 1.86 -1.37
C GLU A 143 11.80 0.41 -1.74
N ILE A 144 12.98 -0.05 -1.32
CA ILE A 144 13.37 -1.46 -1.40
C ILE A 144 13.74 -1.96 -0.02
N CYS A 145 12.99 -2.93 0.51
CA CYS A 145 13.20 -3.52 1.83
C CYS A 145 13.60 -5.01 1.74
N GLY A 146 14.52 -5.44 2.62
CA GLY A 146 15.03 -6.80 2.65
C GLY A 146 15.56 -7.24 4.01
N ILE A 147 15.93 -8.51 4.12
CA ILE A 147 16.54 -9.08 5.33
C ILE A 147 18.04 -8.72 5.37
N PRO A 148 18.60 -8.19 6.48
CA PRO A 148 20.02 -7.87 6.58
C PRO A 148 20.93 -9.10 6.63
N GLU A 149 22.24 -8.91 6.45
CA GLU A 149 23.24 -9.99 6.45
C GLU A 149 23.26 -10.88 7.70
N ASN A 150 22.83 -10.32 8.84
CA ASN A 150 22.76 -11.00 10.14
C ASN A 150 21.46 -11.81 10.34
N GLY A 151 20.50 -11.73 9.41
CA GLY A 151 19.18 -12.37 9.47
C GLY A 151 18.25 -11.85 10.57
N ARG A 152 18.33 -10.56 10.95
CA ARG A 152 17.54 -9.99 12.06
C ARG A 152 16.92 -8.66 11.70
N GLY A 153 15.59 -8.59 11.77
CA GLY A 153 14.85 -7.40 11.38
C GLY A 153 15.02 -7.10 9.90
N ILE A 154 14.94 -5.82 9.55
CA ILE A 154 14.84 -5.33 8.18
C ILE A 154 15.87 -4.23 7.89
N ILE A 155 16.28 -4.14 6.63
CA ILE A 155 17.05 -3.04 6.06
C ILE A 155 16.33 -2.54 4.81
N CYS A 156 16.19 -1.21 4.69
CA CYS A 156 15.49 -0.57 3.60
C CYS A 156 16.34 0.52 2.94
N PHE A 157 16.07 0.74 1.65
CA PHE A 157 16.80 1.60 0.75
C PHE A 157 15.81 2.52 0.02
N GLU A 158 16.25 3.73 -0.32
CA GLU A 158 15.55 4.60 -1.26
C GLU A 158 15.59 3.98 -2.68
N HIS A 159 14.75 4.48 -3.59
CA HIS A 159 14.65 4.02 -4.99
C HIS A 159 16.00 3.96 -5.75
N ASP A 160 16.96 4.85 -5.45
CA ASP A 160 18.30 4.91 -6.06
C ASP A 160 19.32 3.93 -5.44
N GLY A 161 18.89 3.11 -4.48
CA GLY A 161 19.73 2.18 -3.73
C GLY A 161 20.56 2.84 -2.62
N THR A 162 20.35 4.11 -2.28
CA THR A 162 20.92 4.70 -1.05
C THR A 162 20.22 4.16 0.20
N PHE A 163 20.93 4.20 1.34
CA PHE A 163 20.45 3.58 2.58
C PHE A 163 19.44 4.48 3.31
N LYS A 164 18.19 4.01 3.44
CA LYS A 164 17.09 4.70 4.15
C LYS A 164 17.16 4.38 5.65
N PHE A 165 17.01 3.11 6.05
CA PHE A 165 17.19 2.69 7.45
C PHE A 165 17.51 1.20 7.64
N ARG A 166 17.83 0.82 8.88
CA ARG A 166 17.85 -0.57 9.38
C ARG A 166 17.16 -0.61 10.73
N SER A 167 16.24 -1.57 10.94
CA SER A 167 15.55 -1.70 12.23
C SER A 167 16.50 -2.21 13.33
N ALA A 168 16.15 -1.96 14.60
CA ALA A 168 17.00 -2.35 15.72
C ALA A 168 17.05 -3.88 15.90
N GLU A 169 18.20 -4.42 16.31
CA GLU A 169 18.34 -5.83 16.75
C GLU A 169 17.60 -6.08 18.08
N ALA A 170 16.27 -6.08 18.03
CA ALA A 170 15.40 -6.53 19.10
C ALA A 170 15.62 -8.03 19.37
N ALA A 171 15.24 -8.49 20.58
CA ALA A 171 15.74 -9.72 21.17
C ALA A 171 15.21 -11.03 20.55
N TYR A 172 15.75 -11.39 19.38
CA TYR A 172 15.69 -12.67 18.67
C TYR A 172 14.31 -13.16 18.22
N ASP A 173 14.14 -13.22 16.90
CA ASP A 173 14.23 -14.51 16.19
C ASP A 173 15.15 -14.28 14.96
N TYR A 174 15.28 -15.26 14.05
CA TYR A 174 16.23 -15.19 12.92
C TYR A 174 15.60 -15.66 11.61
N ASN A 175 15.73 -14.85 10.57
CA ASN A 175 15.28 -15.12 9.20
C ASN A 175 16.49 -15.55 8.33
N GLU A 176 16.49 -16.80 7.85
CA GLU A 176 17.60 -17.36 7.05
C GLU A 176 17.46 -17.06 5.54
N TRP A 177 16.31 -17.40 4.95
CA TRP A 177 15.99 -17.32 3.51
C TRP A 177 14.49 -17.01 3.29
N GLY A 178 13.85 -16.29 4.20
CA GLY A 178 12.48 -15.82 4.03
C GLY A 178 12.45 -14.52 3.23
N GLY A 179 11.52 -13.62 3.53
CA GLY A 179 11.55 -12.26 3.02
C GLY A 179 10.43 -11.39 3.58
N PRO A 180 10.58 -10.06 3.52
CA PRO A 180 9.53 -9.15 3.92
C PRO A 180 8.39 -9.08 2.88
N SER A 181 7.29 -8.46 3.26
CA SER A 181 6.22 -7.99 2.38
C SER A 181 5.74 -6.62 2.87
N LEU A 182 5.00 -5.88 2.03
CA LEU A 182 4.41 -4.58 2.35
C LEU A 182 2.88 -4.65 2.36
N ALA A 183 2.26 -3.89 3.24
CA ALA A 183 0.82 -3.61 3.25
C ALA A 183 0.51 -2.42 4.18
N ASP A 184 -0.51 -1.61 3.89
CA ASP A 184 -1.15 -0.77 4.92
C ASP A 184 -2.13 -1.67 5.68
N LEU A 185 -1.86 -1.98 6.96
CA LEU A 185 -2.64 -3.00 7.68
C LEU A 185 -3.96 -2.49 8.23
N ASP A 186 -4.10 -1.18 8.38
CA ASP A 186 -5.10 -0.58 9.25
C ASP A 186 -5.86 0.59 8.61
N GLY A 187 -5.42 1.04 7.44
CA GLY A 187 -6.10 1.97 6.54
C GLY A 187 -5.82 3.44 6.85
N ASP A 188 -4.69 3.76 7.49
CA ASP A 188 -4.34 5.15 7.86
C ASP A 188 -3.48 5.89 6.82
N GLY A 189 -2.98 5.17 5.80
CA GLY A 189 -2.11 5.69 4.75
C GLY A 189 -0.62 5.44 4.99
N SER A 190 -0.23 4.84 6.12
CA SER A 190 1.13 4.38 6.39
C SER A 190 1.32 2.94 5.91
N VAL A 191 2.51 2.60 5.39
CA VAL A 191 2.83 1.24 4.97
C VAL A 191 3.61 0.49 6.05
N GLU A 192 3.10 -0.67 6.45
CA GLU A 192 3.79 -1.63 7.31
C GLU A 192 4.68 -2.59 6.51
N ILE A 193 5.73 -3.06 7.20
CA ILE A 193 6.71 -4.03 6.69
C ILE A 193 6.62 -5.31 7.53
N LEU A 194 6.32 -6.43 6.89
CA LEU A 194 5.99 -7.69 7.54
C LEU A 194 7.16 -8.68 7.46
N ASP A 195 7.73 -9.10 8.60
CA ASP A 195 8.75 -10.17 8.71
C ASP A 195 8.24 -11.29 9.64
N GLY A 196 7.45 -12.21 9.09
CA GLY A 196 6.92 -13.37 9.79
C GLY A 196 5.84 -13.03 10.81
N ASN A 197 6.19 -13.07 12.09
CA ASN A 197 5.29 -12.67 13.18
C ASN A 197 5.62 -11.26 13.71
N ARG A 198 6.45 -10.49 13.00
CA ARG A 198 6.88 -9.14 13.38
C ARG A 198 6.43 -8.16 12.31
N VAL A 199 5.90 -7.04 12.76
CA VAL A 199 5.50 -5.93 11.90
C VAL A 199 6.24 -4.67 12.34
N TYR A 200 6.77 -3.96 11.35
CA TYR A 200 7.49 -2.70 11.51
C TYR A 200 6.72 -1.60 10.77
N SER A 201 6.71 -0.38 11.32
CA SER A 201 6.22 0.80 10.60
C SER A 201 7.09 1.13 9.40
N HIS A 202 6.60 2.02 8.53
CA HIS A 202 7.34 2.66 7.43
C HIS A 202 8.72 3.25 7.81
N THR A 203 8.97 3.52 9.10
CA THR A 203 10.23 4.05 9.65
C THR A 203 11.14 2.97 10.29
N GLY A 204 10.79 1.68 10.14
CA GLY A 204 11.54 0.56 10.70
C GLY A 204 11.43 0.41 12.22
N GLN A 205 10.48 1.10 12.86
CA GLN A 205 10.17 0.86 14.27
C GLN A 205 9.33 -0.41 14.39
N LEU A 206 9.70 -1.34 15.29
CA LEU A 206 8.89 -2.53 15.56
C LEU A 206 7.56 -2.11 16.20
N SER A 207 6.45 -2.35 15.50
CA SER A 207 5.09 -2.05 15.95
C SER A 207 4.59 -3.13 16.91
N TRP A 208 4.66 -4.39 16.52
CA TRP A 208 4.22 -5.52 17.36
C TRP A 208 4.94 -6.85 17.03
N VAL A 209 4.72 -7.85 17.90
CA VAL A 209 5.18 -9.24 17.73
C VAL A 209 4.04 -10.20 18.07
N GLY A 210 3.63 -11.02 17.10
CA GLY A 210 2.57 -12.01 17.21
C GLY A 210 2.91 -13.19 18.14
N GLY A 211 1.87 -13.80 18.71
CA GLY A 211 1.97 -14.78 19.79
C GLY A 211 2.38 -16.23 19.44
N ASP A 212 2.45 -16.63 18.17
CA ASP A 212 3.10 -17.89 17.74
C ASP A 212 4.56 -17.60 17.32
N SER A 213 5.31 -18.61 16.86
CA SER A 213 6.69 -18.42 16.40
C SER A 213 6.80 -17.57 15.12
N MET A 214 8.02 -17.19 14.73
CA MET A 214 8.33 -16.54 13.44
C MET A 214 7.70 -17.21 12.21
N GLY A 215 7.43 -18.52 12.27
CA GLY A 215 6.89 -19.27 11.15
C GLY A 215 7.95 -19.70 10.14
N GLY A 216 7.57 -19.72 8.86
CA GLY A 216 8.40 -20.21 7.76
C GLY A 216 8.48 -21.73 7.63
N ALA A 217 8.91 -22.19 6.46
CA ALA A 217 9.16 -23.61 6.19
C ALA A 217 10.42 -24.11 6.91
N HIS A 218 10.55 -25.44 7.08
CA HIS A 218 11.70 -26.01 7.79
C HIS A 218 13.03 -25.58 7.17
N SER A 219 13.89 -24.91 7.95
CA SER A 219 15.19 -24.35 7.51
C SER A 219 15.14 -23.19 6.52
N THR A 220 13.95 -22.64 6.25
CA THR A 220 13.76 -21.40 5.49
C THR A 220 13.17 -20.35 6.44
N GLY A 221 13.30 -19.06 6.11
CA GLY A 221 12.62 -18.01 6.88
C GLY A 221 11.12 -17.96 6.59
N PRO A 222 10.37 -17.11 7.31
CA PRO A 222 9.00 -16.80 6.95
C PRO A 222 8.89 -15.97 5.68
N VAL A 223 7.78 -16.15 4.98
CA VAL A 223 7.23 -15.16 4.05
C VAL A 223 5.78 -14.97 4.49
N SER A 224 5.55 -13.86 5.19
CA SER A 224 4.25 -13.41 5.69
C SER A 224 3.69 -12.36 4.74
N PHE A 225 2.37 -12.28 4.63
CA PHE A 225 1.67 -11.26 3.82
C PHE A 225 0.36 -10.87 4.51
N ALA A 226 -0.31 -9.83 4.00
CA ALA A 226 -1.58 -9.36 4.54
C ALA A 226 -2.70 -9.41 3.51
N VAL A 227 -3.92 -9.69 3.97
CA VAL A 227 -5.18 -9.60 3.21
C VAL A 227 -6.33 -9.28 4.18
N ASP A 228 -7.37 -8.60 3.73
CA ASP A 228 -8.64 -8.50 4.47
C ASP A 228 -9.33 -9.88 4.39
N LEU A 229 -9.25 -10.67 5.46
CA LEU A 229 -9.64 -12.08 5.44
C LEU A 229 -11.14 -12.26 5.71
N ASP A 230 -11.73 -11.40 6.55
CA ASP A 230 -13.14 -11.49 6.97
C ASP A 230 -14.04 -10.32 6.55
N GLN A 231 -13.51 -9.38 5.76
CA GLN A 231 -14.21 -8.22 5.19
C GLN A 231 -14.65 -7.18 6.24
N ASP A 232 -13.83 -6.96 7.28
CA ASP A 232 -13.97 -5.82 8.20
C ASP A 232 -13.34 -4.51 7.67
N GLY A 233 -12.48 -4.60 6.64
CA GLY A 233 -11.80 -3.48 5.99
C GLY A 233 -10.37 -3.20 6.49
N LYS A 234 -9.83 -4.04 7.37
CA LYS A 234 -8.41 -4.07 7.77
C LYS A 234 -7.75 -5.36 7.31
N LEU A 235 -6.41 -5.42 7.33
CA LEU A 235 -5.69 -6.59 6.81
C LEU A 235 -5.18 -7.50 7.94
N GLU A 236 -5.57 -8.77 7.88
CA GLU A 236 -4.97 -9.86 8.65
C GLU A 236 -3.58 -10.21 8.13
N VAL A 237 -2.62 -10.37 9.05
CA VAL A 237 -1.28 -10.91 8.73
C VAL A 237 -1.30 -12.44 8.78
N ILE A 238 -1.15 -13.07 7.61
CA ILE A 238 -1.03 -14.51 7.44
C ILE A 238 0.45 -14.92 7.54
N ASN A 239 0.78 -15.79 8.49
CA ASN A 239 2.10 -16.37 8.67
C ASN A 239 2.04 -17.90 8.75
N GLY A 240 1.87 -18.52 7.58
CA GLY A 240 1.70 -19.97 7.47
C GLY A 240 0.37 -20.41 8.10
N ARG A 241 0.46 -21.06 9.26
CA ARG A 241 -0.68 -21.69 9.97
C ARG A 241 -1.41 -20.76 10.96
N SER A 242 -0.98 -19.51 11.06
CA SER A 242 -1.32 -18.59 12.15
C SER A 242 -1.63 -17.23 11.56
N VAL A 243 -2.73 -16.64 11.99
CA VAL A 243 -3.28 -15.37 11.48
C VAL A 243 -3.36 -14.37 12.63
N TYR A 244 -2.95 -13.14 12.38
CA TYR A 244 -3.00 -12.03 13.34
C TYR A 244 -3.85 -10.90 12.79
N ASN A 245 -4.65 -10.27 13.64
CA ASN A 245 -5.30 -9.01 13.29
C ASN A 245 -4.23 -7.91 13.10
N PHE A 246 -4.59 -6.78 12.47
CA PHE A 246 -3.70 -5.63 12.24
C PHE A 246 -2.93 -5.14 13.49
N ASP A 247 -3.48 -5.33 14.71
CA ASP A 247 -2.87 -4.92 15.98
C ASP A 247 -1.87 -5.95 16.57
N GLY A 248 -1.65 -7.06 15.87
CA GLY A 248 -0.77 -8.16 16.27
C GLY A 248 -1.40 -9.17 17.24
N THR A 249 -2.67 -9.01 17.60
CA THR A 249 -3.39 -10.03 18.37
C THR A 249 -3.64 -11.27 17.51
N LEU A 250 -3.42 -12.46 18.09
CA LEU A 250 -3.62 -13.73 17.39
C LEU A 250 -5.12 -13.96 17.16
N ARG A 251 -5.54 -13.91 15.88
CA ARG A 251 -6.91 -14.19 15.41
C ARG A 251 -7.21 -15.67 15.55
N CYS A 252 -6.42 -16.50 14.88
CA CYS A 252 -6.51 -17.96 14.92
C CYS A 252 -5.15 -18.61 14.65
N ASN A 253 -4.99 -19.88 15.04
CA ASN A 253 -3.94 -20.74 14.49
C ASN A 253 -4.31 -22.22 14.51
N ASN A 254 -3.69 -22.99 13.62
CA ASN A 254 -3.78 -24.44 13.61
C ASN A 254 -2.47 -25.10 14.08
N PRO A 255 -2.27 -25.36 15.39
CA PRO A 255 -1.02 -25.91 15.90
C PRO A 255 -0.71 -27.34 15.43
N ASN A 256 -1.67 -28.04 14.81
CA ASN A 256 -1.47 -29.37 14.21
C ASN A 256 -0.84 -29.29 12.81
N VAL A 257 -1.00 -28.16 12.12
CA VAL A 257 -0.34 -27.88 10.85
C VAL A 257 1.10 -27.40 11.15
N PRO A 258 2.11 -27.84 10.37
CA PRO A 258 3.46 -27.31 10.50
C PRO A 258 3.53 -25.87 9.99
N HIS A 259 4.42 -25.05 10.54
CA HIS A 259 4.79 -23.82 9.83
C HIS A 259 5.44 -24.18 8.47
N GLY A 260 5.19 -23.30 7.51
CA GLY A 260 5.39 -23.49 6.09
C GLY A 260 5.27 -22.16 5.37
N PHE A 261 5.32 -22.21 4.05
CA PHE A 261 4.85 -21.11 3.21
C PHE A 261 3.33 -21.10 3.14
N ALA A 262 2.74 -19.94 2.85
CA ALA A 262 1.30 -19.79 2.64
C ALA A 262 0.96 -19.19 1.26
N GLY A 263 -0.31 -19.36 0.90
CA GLY A 263 -1.05 -18.62 -0.11
C GLY A 263 -2.54 -18.64 0.25
N VAL A 264 -3.32 -17.69 -0.27
CA VAL A 264 -4.75 -17.53 0.06
C VAL A 264 -5.57 -17.26 -1.20
N ALA A 265 -6.75 -17.87 -1.27
CA ALA A 265 -7.74 -17.73 -2.35
C ALA A 265 -9.08 -18.32 -1.86
N ASN A 266 -10.18 -18.08 -2.58
CA ASN A 266 -11.48 -18.68 -2.24
C ASN A 266 -11.68 -19.99 -3.02
N PHE A 267 -11.77 -21.11 -2.31
CA PHE A 267 -11.91 -22.48 -2.81
C PHE A 267 -13.33 -23.03 -2.72
N ASP A 268 -14.29 -22.33 -2.09
CA ASP A 268 -15.71 -22.75 -2.07
C ASP A 268 -16.74 -21.78 -2.72
N ALA A 269 -17.70 -21.26 -1.97
CA ALA A 269 -18.87 -20.54 -2.46
C ALA A 269 -19.44 -19.51 -1.47
N ASP A 270 -18.79 -19.26 -0.32
CA ASP A 270 -19.00 -18.01 0.42
C ASP A 270 -18.01 -16.90 0.00
N ALA A 271 -17.68 -15.95 0.86
CA ALA A 271 -16.88 -14.77 0.54
C ALA A 271 -15.52 -14.72 1.24
N ALA A 272 -15.23 -15.62 2.19
CA ALA A 272 -13.94 -15.72 2.86
C ALA A 272 -12.81 -16.19 1.92
N GLY A 273 -11.60 -16.34 2.46
CA GLY A 273 -10.47 -16.92 1.73
C GLY A 273 -9.79 -18.01 2.55
N GLU A 274 -9.54 -19.16 1.93
CA GLU A 274 -8.95 -20.32 2.59
C GLU A 274 -7.43 -20.33 2.41
N ILE A 275 -6.74 -20.73 3.48
CA ILE A 275 -5.29 -20.60 3.60
C ILE A 275 -4.62 -21.93 3.27
N VAL A 276 -3.91 -21.98 2.14
CA VAL A 276 -3.05 -23.11 1.78
C VAL A 276 -1.73 -22.98 2.53
N VAL A 277 -1.36 -24.01 3.31
CA VAL A 277 -0.10 -24.03 4.08
C VAL A 277 0.75 -25.23 3.67
N ALA A 278 1.95 -24.98 3.16
CA ALA A 278 2.88 -26.00 2.65
C ALA A 278 4.20 -26.00 3.43
N GLY A 279 4.54 -27.14 4.05
CA GLY A 279 5.80 -27.29 4.79
C GLY A 279 5.97 -28.64 5.49
N ARG A 280 7.22 -29.01 5.77
CA ARG A 280 7.62 -30.29 6.40
C ARG A 280 7.04 -31.54 5.68
N GLY A 281 6.92 -31.47 4.35
CA GLY A 281 6.38 -32.54 3.52
C GLY A 281 4.88 -32.73 3.64
N LYS A 282 4.16 -31.68 4.02
CA LYS A 282 2.70 -31.63 4.01
C LYS A 282 2.19 -30.39 3.31
N VAL A 283 1.02 -30.52 2.71
CA VAL A 283 0.17 -29.40 2.28
C VAL A 283 -1.18 -29.55 2.94
N SER A 284 -1.69 -28.46 3.49
CA SER A 284 -2.99 -28.39 4.15
C SER A 284 -3.80 -27.22 3.59
N LEU A 285 -5.11 -27.39 3.51
CA LEU A 285 -6.05 -26.30 3.33
C LEU A 285 -6.72 -26.01 4.68
N LEU A 286 -6.69 -24.73 5.07
CA LEU A 286 -7.33 -24.21 6.28
C LEU A 286 -8.49 -23.28 5.90
N ASP A 287 -9.52 -23.32 6.73
CA ASP A 287 -10.65 -22.37 6.74
C ASP A 287 -10.22 -20.98 7.26
N ASP A 288 -11.08 -19.96 7.15
CA ASP A 288 -10.79 -18.58 7.62
C ASP A 288 -10.45 -18.54 9.13
N ASP A 289 -11.18 -19.34 9.92
CA ASP A 289 -11.01 -19.52 11.36
C ASP A 289 -9.77 -20.39 11.73
N CYS A 290 -8.92 -20.67 10.76
CA CYS A 290 -7.80 -21.61 10.79
C CYS A 290 -8.22 -23.08 11.06
N SER A 291 -9.49 -23.47 10.98
CA SER A 291 -9.87 -24.89 11.12
C SER A 291 -9.37 -25.73 9.92
N LEU A 292 -9.21 -27.04 10.14
CA LEU A 292 -8.55 -27.90 9.16
C LEU A 292 -9.55 -28.58 8.22
N LEU A 293 -9.62 -28.10 6.98
CA LEU A 293 -10.42 -28.72 5.92
C LEU A 293 -9.78 -30.04 5.48
N TRP A 294 -8.50 -30.02 5.11
CA TRP A 294 -7.73 -31.25 4.82
C TRP A 294 -6.20 -31.09 4.92
N THR A 295 -5.51 -32.23 5.00
CA THR A 295 -4.04 -32.34 4.82
C THR A 295 -3.71 -33.48 3.86
N ARG A 296 -2.66 -33.31 3.05
CA ARG A 296 -1.98 -34.35 2.28
C ARG A 296 -0.49 -34.35 2.63
N ASP A 297 0.18 -35.47 2.35
CA ASP A 297 1.64 -35.47 2.23
C ASP A 297 2.01 -34.88 0.85
N VAL A 298 3.16 -34.19 0.77
CA VAL A 298 3.72 -33.73 -0.51
C VAL A 298 3.95 -34.96 -1.39
N TYR A 299 3.39 -34.93 -2.60
CA TYR A 299 3.29 -36.10 -3.46
C TYR A 299 4.66 -36.55 -3.95
N VAL A 300 4.91 -37.86 -3.87
CA VAL A 300 6.19 -38.45 -4.25
C VAL A 300 5.97 -39.77 -4.97
N THR A 301 6.52 -39.86 -6.17
CA THR A 301 6.63 -41.10 -6.95
C THR A 301 8.05 -41.65 -6.89
N GLY A 302 8.17 -42.98 -6.80
CA GLY A 302 9.45 -43.70 -6.84
C GLY A 302 10.35 -43.61 -5.60
N HIS A 303 10.16 -42.63 -4.71
CA HIS A 303 11.04 -42.35 -3.56
C HIS A 303 10.36 -42.64 -2.22
N SER A 304 11.15 -42.67 -1.12
CA SER A 304 10.74 -43.25 0.16
C SER A 304 10.36 -42.27 1.27
N ALA A 305 10.36 -40.97 0.99
CA ALA A 305 9.97 -39.90 1.93
C ALA A 305 9.27 -38.77 1.14
N ALA A 306 8.33 -38.09 1.77
CA ALA A 306 7.80 -36.82 1.24
C ALA A 306 8.92 -35.77 1.26
N GLY A 307 9.01 -34.96 0.21
CA GLY A 307 9.99 -33.87 0.15
C GLY A 307 9.63 -32.69 1.05
N HIS A 308 10.37 -31.58 1.02
CA HIS A 308 10.10 -30.46 1.92
C HIS A 308 8.78 -29.70 1.66
N GLY A 309 8.47 -29.39 0.39
CA GLY A 309 7.32 -28.59 -0.03
C GLY A 309 7.66 -27.10 -0.12
N GLY A 310 7.50 -26.53 -1.31
CA GLY A 310 7.73 -25.10 -1.58
C GLY A 310 6.51 -24.21 -1.33
N PRO A 311 6.57 -22.92 -1.72
CA PRO A 311 5.42 -22.03 -1.68
C PRO A 311 4.30 -22.50 -2.62
N PRO A 312 3.02 -22.49 -2.17
CA PRO A 312 1.89 -22.86 -3.01
C PRO A 312 1.56 -21.73 -4.01
N THR A 313 1.34 -22.11 -5.27
CA THR A 313 0.78 -21.27 -6.34
C THR A 313 -0.68 -21.66 -6.52
N ILE A 314 -1.60 -20.69 -6.67
CA ILE A 314 -3.05 -20.94 -6.68
C ILE A 314 -3.68 -20.25 -7.88
N ALA A 315 -4.53 -20.97 -8.63
CA ALA A 315 -5.32 -20.48 -9.76
C ALA A 315 -6.34 -21.55 -10.19
N ASP A 316 -7.20 -21.25 -11.16
CA ASP A 316 -7.85 -22.27 -11.99
C ASP A 316 -6.85 -22.71 -13.09
N PHE A 317 -6.43 -23.98 -13.09
CA PHE A 317 -5.38 -24.47 -14.00
C PHE A 317 -5.97 -25.14 -15.27
N ASP A 318 -7.25 -25.51 -15.27
CA ASP A 318 -7.89 -26.19 -16.41
C ASP A 318 -9.16 -25.54 -16.98
N GLY A 319 -9.55 -24.39 -16.43
CA GLY A 319 -10.64 -23.54 -16.90
C GLY A 319 -12.03 -24.09 -16.55
N ASP A 320 -12.13 -24.92 -15.51
CA ASP A 320 -13.40 -25.54 -15.09
C ASP A 320 -14.21 -24.71 -14.06
N GLY A 321 -13.60 -23.64 -13.52
CA GLY A 321 -14.18 -22.73 -12.53
C GLY A 321 -13.87 -23.10 -11.07
N GLN A 322 -12.97 -24.05 -10.82
CA GLN A 322 -12.48 -24.42 -9.49
C GLN A 322 -10.98 -24.12 -9.36
N LEU A 323 -10.50 -23.95 -8.13
CA LEU A 323 -9.08 -23.70 -7.88
C LEU A 323 -8.26 -24.97 -7.67
N GLU A 324 -7.08 -24.95 -8.27
CA GLU A 324 -5.97 -25.85 -8.06
C GLU A 324 -4.86 -25.22 -7.21
N ILE A 325 -4.08 -26.09 -6.58
CA ILE A 325 -2.87 -25.77 -5.82
C ILE A 325 -1.68 -26.41 -6.54
N GLY A 326 -0.89 -25.58 -7.22
CA GLY A 326 0.41 -25.94 -7.75
C GLY A 326 1.45 -25.98 -6.64
N LEU A 327 2.14 -27.12 -6.50
CA LEU A 327 3.11 -27.34 -5.42
C LEU A 327 4.31 -28.19 -5.86
N PRO A 328 5.53 -27.61 -5.87
CA PRO A 328 6.77 -28.36 -5.99
C PRO A 328 7.23 -29.01 -4.68
N GLY A 329 7.96 -30.10 -4.82
CA GLY A 329 8.80 -30.71 -3.78
C GLY A 329 10.08 -31.30 -4.38
N GLU A 330 10.83 -32.10 -3.63
CA GLU A 330 12.15 -32.62 -4.05
C GLU A 330 12.13 -33.45 -5.36
N TRP A 331 11.05 -34.19 -5.60
CA TRP A 331 10.97 -35.26 -6.61
C TRP A 331 9.96 -34.97 -7.72
N ASN A 332 8.94 -34.17 -7.41
CA ASN A 332 7.76 -33.97 -8.22
C ASN A 332 7.25 -32.53 -8.11
N TYR A 333 6.89 -31.93 -9.25
CA TYR A 333 5.92 -30.84 -9.28
C TYR A 333 4.53 -31.48 -9.32
N THR A 334 3.59 -31.02 -8.50
CA THR A 334 2.27 -31.64 -8.39
C THR A 334 1.18 -30.59 -8.32
N VAL A 335 0.10 -30.80 -9.06
CA VAL A 335 -1.11 -29.99 -8.99
C VAL A 335 -2.18 -30.77 -8.26
N TYR A 336 -2.70 -30.18 -7.18
CA TYR A 336 -3.80 -30.71 -6.39
C TYR A 336 -5.08 -29.92 -6.69
N GLY A 337 -6.24 -30.58 -6.78
CA GLY A 337 -7.52 -29.88 -6.79
C GLY A 337 -7.91 -29.38 -5.39
N SER A 338 -8.96 -28.56 -5.31
CA SER A 338 -9.54 -28.02 -4.07
C SER A 338 -9.86 -29.07 -2.98
N ASP A 339 -10.18 -30.32 -3.36
CA ASP A 339 -10.40 -31.44 -2.44
C ASP A 339 -9.10 -32.13 -1.96
N GLY A 340 -7.94 -31.67 -2.40
CA GLY A 340 -6.64 -32.27 -2.15
C GLY A 340 -6.42 -33.61 -2.86
N SER A 341 -7.21 -33.95 -3.89
CA SER A 341 -6.83 -34.99 -4.86
C SER A 341 -5.73 -34.45 -5.78
N VAL A 342 -4.96 -35.34 -6.42
CA VAL A 342 -3.92 -34.95 -7.39
C VAL A 342 -4.53 -34.94 -8.79
N LYS A 343 -4.60 -33.77 -9.45
CA LYS A 343 -5.00 -33.67 -10.87
C LYS A 343 -3.87 -34.21 -11.76
N TRP A 344 -2.64 -33.71 -11.60
CA TRP A 344 -1.44 -34.27 -12.27
C TRP A 344 -0.15 -34.09 -11.47
N SER A 345 0.91 -34.79 -11.89
CA SER A 345 2.25 -34.64 -11.33
C SER A 345 3.34 -34.92 -12.38
N SER A 346 4.39 -34.11 -12.39
CA SER A 346 5.55 -34.22 -13.27
C SER A 346 6.83 -34.43 -12.44
N SER A 347 7.86 -35.05 -13.00
CA SER A 347 9.12 -35.33 -12.28
C SER A 347 10.13 -34.20 -12.48
N ILE A 348 10.78 -33.77 -11.40
CA ILE A 348 11.69 -32.61 -11.36
C ILE A 348 13.00 -32.94 -10.62
N GLN A 349 13.93 -31.98 -10.60
CA GLN A 349 15.23 -32.12 -9.94
C GLN A 349 15.45 -30.96 -8.96
N ASP A 350 14.93 -31.06 -7.74
CA ASP A 350 15.14 -30.08 -6.66
C ASP A 350 15.67 -30.79 -5.40
N TYR A 351 16.89 -31.34 -5.51
CA TYR A 351 17.51 -32.16 -4.46
C TYR A 351 18.24 -31.35 -3.39
N SER A 352 18.62 -30.11 -3.69
CA SER A 352 19.24 -29.15 -2.77
C SER A 352 18.24 -28.50 -1.83
N SER A 353 17.06 -28.07 -2.32
CA SER A 353 16.05 -27.42 -1.47
C SER A 353 14.72 -28.20 -1.43
N GLY A 354 14.17 -28.67 -2.54
CA GLY A 354 12.81 -29.22 -2.59
C GLY A 354 11.74 -28.23 -2.11
N ARG A 355 12.00 -26.94 -2.30
CA ARG A 355 11.31 -25.77 -1.73
C ARG A 355 11.18 -24.60 -2.72
N THR A 356 11.63 -24.74 -3.98
CA THR A 356 11.35 -23.80 -5.08
C THR A 356 9.86 -23.45 -5.20
N ALA A 357 9.49 -22.43 -5.98
CA ALA A 357 8.08 -22.13 -6.29
C ALA A 357 7.83 -22.05 -7.81
N SER A 358 6.58 -21.75 -8.17
CA SER A 358 6.13 -21.51 -9.54
C SER A 358 5.31 -20.22 -9.62
N THR A 359 5.11 -19.76 -10.85
CA THR A 359 4.07 -18.79 -11.21
C THR A 359 3.15 -19.40 -12.26
N THR A 360 1.89 -19.02 -12.22
CA THR A 360 0.90 -19.36 -13.25
C THR A 360 0.57 -18.13 -14.09
N PHE A 361 0.33 -18.33 -15.39
CA PHE A 361 -0.09 -17.28 -16.31
C PHE A 361 -0.82 -17.87 -17.53
N ASP A 362 -1.83 -17.15 -18.05
CA ASP A 362 -2.54 -17.53 -19.28
C ASP A 362 -1.91 -16.73 -20.43
N PHE A 363 -0.90 -17.33 -21.09
CA PHE A 363 -0.19 -16.68 -22.19
C PHE A 363 -1.03 -16.55 -23.46
N GLU A 364 -2.19 -17.21 -23.53
CA GLU A 364 -2.94 -17.42 -24.78
C GLU A 364 -4.40 -16.90 -24.68
N ASP A 365 -4.75 -16.20 -23.58
CA ASP A 365 -6.11 -15.76 -23.15
C ASP A 365 -7.19 -16.83 -23.42
N ASP A 366 -6.80 -18.09 -23.18
CA ASP A 366 -7.51 -19.32 -23.54
C ASP A 366 -8.41 -19.82 -22.37
N GLY A 367 -8.31 -19.16 -21.21
CA GLY A 367 -9.01 -19.45 -19.97
C GLY A 367 -8.33 -20.52 -19.11
N LYS A 368 -7.04 -20.81 -19.35
CA LYS A 368 -6.27 -21.86 -18.68
C LYS A 368 -4.85 -21.36 -18.45
N LEU A 369 -4.33 -21.51 -17.24
CA LEU A 369 -3.02 -20.98 -16.90
C LEU A 369 -1.93 -22.05 -17.01
N GLU A 370 -0.92 -21.77 -17.84
CA GLU A 370 0.36 -22.47 -17.84
C GLU A 370 1.05 -22.34 -16.48
N VAL A 371 1.87 -23.35 -16.14
CA VAL A 371 2.77 -23.30 -14.99
C VAL A 371 4.19 -23.02 -15.45
N VAL A 372 4.73 -21.87 -15.06
CA VAL A 372 6.15 -21.52 -15.20
C VAL A 372 6.91 -21.96 -13.96
N PHE A 373 7.91 -22.81 -14.12
CA PHE A 373 8.63 -23.45 -13.02
C PHE A 373 10.12 -23.65 -13.32
N ALA A 374 10.99 -23.40 -12.34
CA ALA A 374 12.42 -23.66 -12.44
C ALA A 374 12.93 -24.56 -11.30
N ASP A 375 13.81 -25.50 -11.65
CA ASP A 375 14.51 -26.38 -10.70
C ASP A 375 16.03 -26.20 -10.75
N GLU A 376 16.81 -27.15 -10.20
CA GLU A 376 18.28 -27.09 -10.19
C GLU A 376 18.92 -26.98 -11.58
N ALA A 377 18.21 -27.39 -12.65
CA ALA A 377 18.78 -27.64 -13.96
C ALA A 377 17.98 -27.10 -15.16
N TYR A 378 16.69 -26.83 -15.00
CA TYR A 378 15.81 -26.38 -16.09
C TYR A 378 14.76 -25.35 -15.64
N LEU A 379 14.52 -24.35 -16.51
CA LEU A 379 13.26 -23.61 -16.57
C LEU A 379 12.31 -24.38 -17.50
N ARG A 380 11.03 -24.48 -17.14
CA ARG A 380 9.99 -25.18 -17.89
C ARG A 380 8.68 -24.40 -17.87
N ILE A 381 7.89 -24.63 -18.91
CA ILE A 381 6.49 -24.23 -19.02
C ILE A 381 5.67 -25.52 -19.16
N TYR A 382 4.73 -25.76 -18.25
CA TYR A 382 3.81 -26.89 -18.30
C TYR A 382 2.40 -26.45 -18.67
N ASP A 383 1.76 -27.24 -19.53
CA ASP A 383 0.32 -27.23 -19.80
C ASP A 383 -0.46 -27.40 -18.48
N GLY A 384 -1.30 -26.42 -18.14
CA GLY A 384 -2.00 -26.35 -16.85
C GLY A 384 -2.93 -27.53 -16.58
N VAL A 385 -3.54 -28.09 -17.63
CA VAL A 385 -4.51 -29.19 -17.56
C VAL A 385 -3.84 -30.54 -17.31
N THR A 386 -2.71 -30.80 -17.97
CA THR A 386 -2.13 -32.14 -18.11
C THR A 386 -0.75 -32.32 -17.49
N GLY A 387 -0.03 -31.23 -17.19
CA GLY A 387 1.36 -31.28 -16.76
C GLY A 387 2.34 -31.69 -17.85
N ALA A 388 1.93 -31.63 -19.13
CA ALA A 388 2.81 -31.82 -20.26
C ALA A 388 3.78 -30.63 -20.39
N VAL A 389 5.06 -30.89 -20.60
CA VAL A 389 6.05 -29.83 -20.85
C VAL A 389 5.79 -29.24 -22.24
N ARG A 390 5.27 -28.00 -22.30
CA ARG A 390 5.10 -27.23 -23.54
C ARG A 390 6.47 -26.74 -24.06
N TRP A 391 7.31 -26.25 -23.15
CA TRP A 391 8.69 -25.82 -23.45
C TRP A 391 9.62 -26.03 -22.25
N GLN A 392 10.93 -26.20 -22.50
CA GLN A 392 11.95 -26.19 -21.45
C GLN A 392 13.32 -25.76 -21.98
N THR A 393 14.10 -25.09 -21.13
CA THR A 393 15.51 -24.74 -21.38
C THR A 393 16.38 -25.01 -20.17
N ARG A 394 17.70 -25.05 -20.33
CA ARG A 394 18.62 -25.17 -19.18
C ARG A 394 18.63 -23.87 -18.39
N ASN A 395 18.49 -23.98 -17.08
CA ASN A 395 18.64 -22.89 -16.12
C ASN A 395 19.16 -23.50 -14.81
N SER A 396 20.33 -23.09 -14.33
CA SER A 396 20.90 -23.67 -13.10
C SER A 396 20.64 -22.82 -11.87
N SER A 397 20.28 -23.47 -10.77
CA SER A 397 20.28 -22.89 -9.43
C SER A 397 20.68 -23.94 -8.39
N GLY A 398 21.30 -23.53 -7.28
CA GLY A 398 21.42 -24.34 -6.06
C GLY A 398 20.16 -24.37 -5.19
N THR A 399 19.09 -23.68 -5.62
CA THR A 399 17.73 -23.56 -5.06
C THR A 399 17.59 -23.14 -3.60
N THR A 400 16.66 -22.22 -3.35
CA THR A 400 16.10 -21.93 -2.01
C THR A 400 14.58 -22.08 -2.06
N HIS A 401 13.90 -21.03 -2.50
CA HIS A 401 12.46 -20.84 -2.56
C HIS A 401 12.09 -19.80 -3.64
N GLU A 402 13.04 -19.52 -4.54
CA GLU A 402 12.84 -18.66 -5.68
C GLU A 402 11.89 -19.28 -6.70
N TYR A 403 11.35 -18.45 -7.58
CA TYR A 403 10.51 -18.86 -8.70
C TYR A 403 10.65 -17.88 -9.87
N PRO A 404 10.32 -18.30 -11.11
CA PRO A 404 10.29 -17.41 -12.27
C PRO A 404 9.08 -16.47 -12.20
N LEU A 405 9.23 -15.22 -12.61
CA LEU A 405 8.13 -14.25 -12.69
C LEU A 405 7.53 -14.24 -14.11
N VAL A 406 6.30 -13.74 -14.24
CA VAL A 406 5.68 -13.36 -15.51
C VAL A 406 5.11 -11.94 -15.38
N VAL A 407 5.63 -11.00 -16.15
CA VAL A 407 5.43 -9.56 -15.98
C VAL A 407 5.82 -8.83 -17.27
N ASP A 408 5.11 -7.76 -17.64
CA ASP A 408 5.53 -6.79 -18.68
C ASP A 408 6.76 -6.05 -18.14
N VAL A 409 7.97 -6.38 -18.61
CA VAL A 409 9.23 -5.93 -17.98
C VAL A 409 9.93 -4.82 -18.77
N ASP A 410 9.85 -4.81 -20.09
CA ASP A 410 10.43 -3.74 -20.92
C ASP A 410 9.42 -2.62 -21.26
N GLY A 411 8.15 -2.84 -20.98
CA GLY A 411 7.11 -1.84 -21.18
C GLY A 411 6.52 -1.80 -22.60
N ASP A 412 6.72 -2.83 -23.43
CA ASP A 412 6.04 -2.94 -24.73
C ASP A 412 4.57 -3.44 -24.64
N ASN A 413 4.15 -3.88 -23.45
CA ASN A 413 2.86 -4.47 -23.07
C ASN A 413 2.70 -5.98 -23.31
N ALA A 414 3.72 -6.72 -23.73
CA ALA A 414 3.70 -8.18 -23.77
C ALA A 414 3.77 -8.78 -22.33
N ALA A 415 4.46 -9.90 -22.19
CA ALA A 415 4.68 -10.56 -20.90
C ALA A 415 5.97 -11.39 -20.98
N GLU A 416 6.92 -11.16 -20.07
CA GLU A 416 8.23 -11.81 -20.13
C GLU A 416 8.42 -12.77 -18.95
N ILE A 417 9.11 -13.88 -19.21
CA ILE A 417 9.53 -14.82 -18.17
C ILE A 417 10.90 -14.39 -17.63
N ILE A 418 10.91 -13.78 -16.44
CA ILE A 418 12.13 -13.48 -15.71
C ILE A 418 12.53 -14.71 -14.90
N VAL A 419 13.76 -15.20 -15.09
CA VAL A 419 14.31 -16.29 -14.26
C VAL A 419 15.71 -15.96 -13.75
N VAL A 420 15.92 -16.21 -12.46
CA VAL A 420 17.24 -16.09 -11.82
C VAL A 420 18.12 -17.31 -12.07
N SER A 421 19.43 -17.17 -11.88
CA SER A 421 20.40 -18.22 -12.13
C SER A 421 21.60 -18.12 -11.19
N ASN A 422 22.16 -19.28 -10.83
CA ASN A 422 23.48 -19.38 -10.25
C ASN A 422 24.19 -20.69 -10.65
N ASN A 423 25.51 -20.62 -10.78
CA ASN A 423 26.38 -21.75 -11.10
C ASN A 423 27.32 -22.12 -9.95
N HIS A 424 26.91 -21.82 -8.72
CA HIS A 424 27.69 -22.11 -7.51
C HIS A 424 27.61 -23.59 -7.09
N ALA A 425 26.43 -24.20 -7.22
CA ALA A 425 26.19 -25.61 -6.91
C ALA A 425 26.34 -26.51 -8.15
N TYR A 426 25.76 -26.09 -9.28
CA TYR A 426 25.72 -26.85 -10.52
C TYR A 426 26.31 -26.05 -11.70
N PRO A 427 27.00 -26.68 -12.67
CA PRO A 427 27.60 -25.97 -13.80
C PRO A 427 26.54 -25.51 -14.81
N GLY A 428 26.35 -24.20 -14.94
CA GLY A 428 25.39 -23.59 -15.86
C GLY A 428 25.43 -22.07 -15.88
N GLN A 429 24.26 -21.46 -15.96
CA GLN A 429 24.03 -20.01 -16.01
C GLN A 429 24.26 -19.33 -14.65
N ASN A 430 24.45 -18.01 -14.65
CA ASN A 430 24.39 -17.19 -13.43
C ASN A 430 23.79 -15.80 -13.77
N GLY A 431 23.17 -15.17 -12.78
CA GLY A 431 22.59 -13.83 -12.88
C GLY A 431 21.08 -13.86 -13.11
N ILE A 432 20.59 -13.06 -14.05
CA ILE A 432 19.17 -12.95 -14.44
C ILE A 432 19.05 -13.12 -15.95
N ARG A 433 17.92 -13.70 -16.39
CA ARG A 433 17.61 -13.99 -17.78
C ARG A 433 16.14 -13.67 -18.04
N VAL A 434 15.86 -13.02 -19.15
CA VAL A 434 14.51 -12.64 -19.57
C VAL A 434 14.20 -13.33 -20.89
N PHE A 435 12.97 -13.82 -21.02
CA PHE A 435 12.47 -14.51 -22.21
C PHE A 435 11.12 -13.95 -22.63
N HIS A 436 11.00 -13.68 -23.92
CA HIS A 436 9.79 -13.29 -24.63
C HIS A 436 9.38 -14.42 -25.60
N ASP A 437 8.23 -14.30 -26.27
CA ASP A 437 7.89 -15.21 -27.38
C ASP A 437 8.63 -14.77 -28.65
N ALA A 438 9.21 -15.69 -29.43
CA ALA A 438 9.90 -15.35 -30.68
C ALA A 438 8.98 -14.81 -31.82
N ARG A 439 7.75 -14.38 -31.49
CA ARG A 439 6.72 -13.81 -32.36
C ARG A 439 5.84 -12.77 -31.64
N GLU A 440 6.22 -12.33 -30.44
CA GLU A 440 5.44 -11.45 -29.54
C GLU A 440 3.97 -11.88 -29.39
N GLY A 441 3.79 -13.18 -29.14
CA GLY A 441 2.49 -13.86 -29.13
C GLY A 441 1.94 -14.22 -27.76
N TRP A 442 2.41 -13.61 -26.67
CA TRP A 442 1.89 -13.84 -25.31
C TRP A 442 1.00 -12.69 -24.86
N ALA A 443 -0.10 -13.03 -24.17
CA ALA A 443 -1.12 -12.08 -23.73
C ALA A 443 -0.58 -10.99 -22.78
N ASN A 444 -1.01 -9.74 -22.99
CA ASN A 444 -0.56 -8.58 -22.22
C ASN A 444 -0.83 -8.71 -20.70
N THR A 445 0.14 -8.33 -19.86
CA THR A 445 0.03 -8.40 -18.39
C THR A 445 0.48 -7.14 -17.66
N ARG A 446 0.53 -7.17 -16.31
CA ARG A 446 0.94 -6.02 -15.48
C ARG A 446 2.46 -5.85 -15.45
N ARG A 447 2.88 -4.62 -15.20
CA ARG A 447 4.27 -4.14 -15.07
C ARG A 447 4.93 -4.33 -13.70
N VAL A 448 4.19 -4.86 -12.72
CA VAL A 448 4.62 -4.86 -11.31
C VAL A 448 4.57 -6.25 -10.68
N TRP A 449 5.68 -6.62 -10.03
CA TRP A 449 5.79 -7.77 -9.15
C TRP A 449 6.61 -7.40 -7.91
N ASN A 450 5.97 -6.78 -6.92
CA ASN A 450 6.70 -6.08 -5.88
C ASN A 450 7.23 -6.96 -4.73
N GLN A 451 6.71 -8.18 -4.53
CA GLN A 451 7.05 -9.03 -3.38
C GLN A 451 6.94 -10.54 -3.63
N HIS A 452 7.54 -11.36 -2.76
CA HIS A 452 7.51 -12.84 -2.91
C HIS A 452 6.10 -13.42 -2.74
N ALA A 453 5.29 -12.88 -1.82
CA ALA A 453 3.90 -13.28 -1.61
C ALA A 453 2.95 -12.35 -2.38
N TYR A 454 3.05 -12.37 -3.71
CA TYR A 454 2.29 -11.51 -4.60
C TYR A 454 0.84 -11.99 -4.78
N SER A 455 -0.10 -11.05 -4.61
CA SER A 455 -1.44 -11.10 -5.19
C SER A 455 -1.73 -9.78 -5.90
N VAL A 456 -2.59 -9.83 -6.93
CA VAL A 456 -2.77 -8.70 -7.85
C VAL A 456 -3.26 -7.42 -7.14
N THR A 457 -3.98 -7.53 -6.02
CA THR A 457 -4.49 -6.37 -5.27
C THR A 457 -3.52 -5.81 -4.22
N ASN A 458 -2.33 -6.40 -4.01
CA ASN A 458 -1.41 -5.94 -2.96
C ASN A 458 -0.56 -4.71 -3.36
N VAL A 459 -0.55 -4.30 -4.63
CA VAL A 459 0.29 -3.21 -5.16
C VAL A 459 -0.33 -2.62 -6.44
N ASN A 460 -0.23 -1.31 -6.61
CA ASN A 460 -0.62 -0.58 -7.82
C ASN A 460 0.47 -0.65 -8.91
N ASP A 461 0.14 -0.29 -10.15
CA ASP A 461 1.11 -0.33 -11.26
C ASP A 461 2.20 0.75 -11.17
N ASP A 462 1.98 1.80 -10.38
CA ASP A 462 2.95 2.84 -10.00
C ASP A 462 3.82 2.45 -8.79
N GLY A 463 3.66 1.22 -8.27
CA GLY A 463 4.39 0.73 -7.10
C GLY A 463 3.83 1.19 -5.75
N ALA A 464 2.78 2.02 -5.71
CA ALA A 464 2.14 2.42 -4.47
C ALA A 464 1.37 1.25 -3.82
N ILE A 465 1.41 1.19 -2.49
CA ILE A 465 0.69 0.17 -1.70
C ILE A 465 -0.75 0.66 -1.43
N PRO A 466 -1.81 -0.12 -1.74
CA PRO A 466 -3.19 0.32 -1.52
C PRO A 466 -3.57 0.38 -0.04
N VAL A 467 -4.01 1.57 0.41
CA VAL A 467 -4.59 1.85 1.75
C VAL A 467 -5.72 0.89 2.12
N HIS A 468 -6.49 0.45 1.13
CA HIS A 468 -7.55 -0.57 1.28
C HIS A 468 -7.41 -1.61 0.16
N ALA A 469 -6.43 -2.51 0.30
CA ALA A 469 -6.22 -3.62 -0.63
C ALA A 469 -7.43 -4.58 -0.62
N ALA A 470 -8.23 -4.55 -1.69
CA ALA A 470 -9.41 -5.41 -1.79
C ALA A 470 -9.03 -6.90 -1.83
N PRO A 471 -9.81 -7.82 -1.22
CA PRO A 471 -9.56 -9.26 -1.31
C PRO A 471 -9.60 -9.73 -2.77
N HIS A 472 -8.47 -10.22 -3.29
CA HIS A 472 -8.33 -10.53 -4.72
C HIS A 472 -9.33 -11.58 -5.20
N TRP A 473 -9.67 -12.54 -4.34
CA TRP A 473 -10.64 -13.61 -4.64
C TRP A 473 -12.08 -13.12 -4.86
N LEU A 474 -12.44 -11.91 -4.42
CA LEU A 474 -13.77 -11.34 -4.68
C LEU A 474 -13.91 -10.77 -6.11
N HIS A 475 -12.80 -10.57 -6.83
CA HIS A 475 -12.84 -10.18 -8.24
C HIS A 475 -12.82 -11.43 -9.14
N PRO A 476 -13.78 -11.60 -10.08
CA PRO A 476 -13.92 -12.84 -10.87
C PRO A 476 -12.68 -13.26 -11.69
N LYS A 477 -11.78 -12.33 -12.01
CA LYS A 477 -10.49 -12.61 -12.69
C LYS A 477 -9.28 -12.79 -11.75
N LEU A 478 -9.37 -12.41 -10.46
CA LEU A 478 -8.20 -12.30 -9.57
C LEU A 478 -8.18 -13.33 -8.43
N ASN A 479 -8.97 -14.40 -8.49
CA ASN A 479 -8.92 -15.51 -7.52
C ASN A 479 -7.68 -16.40 -7.73
N VAL A 480 -6.49 -15.78 -7.65
CA VAL A 480 -5.17 -16.35 -7.96
C VAL A 480 -4.12 -15.85 -6.97
N PHE A 481 -3.05 -16.62 -6.76
CA PHE A 481 -1.96 -16.28 -5.84
C PHE A 481 -0.61 -16.73 -6.41
N ARG A 482 0.39 -15.82 -6.45
CA ARG A 482 1.64 -15.95 -7.23
C ARG A 482 1.40 -16.08 -8.75
N ALA A 483 0.38 -15.40 -9.25
CA ALA A 483 0.07 -15.26 -10.66
C ALA A 483 -0.07 -13.77 -11.00
N ASN A 484 0.43 -13.37 -12.17
CA ASN A 484 -0.01 -12.16 -12.84
C ASN A 484 -1.24 -12.51 -13.72
N VAL A 485 -1.91 -11.53 -14.31
CA VAL A 485 -3.16 -11.78 -15.06
C VAL A 485 -3.14 -11.20 -16.47
N ALA A 486 -3.71 -11.93 -17.42
CA ALA A 486 -3.96 -11.46 -18.78
C ALA A 486 -5.15 -10.49 -18.79
N ASN A 487 -4.97 -9.32 -19.41
CA ASN A 487 -5.94 -8.20 -19.41
C ASN A 487 -6.45 -7.87 -17.99
N TYR A 488 -5.65 -7.08 -17.29
CA TYR A 488 -5.88 -6.58 -15.94
C TYR A 488 -7.26 -5.94 -15.78
N LEU A 489 -8.02 -6.40 -14.78
CA LEU A 489 -9.41 -6.03 -14.44
C LEU A 489 -10.48 -6.30 -15.52
N GLY A 490 -10.15 -6.34 -16.81
CA GLY A 490 -11.12 -6.61 -17.89
C GLY A 490 -11.98 -5.41 -18.32
N GLU A 491 -11.67 -4.20 -17.83
CA GLU A 491 -12.16 -2.93 -18.40
C GLU A 491 -11.05 -2.17 -19.18
N GLY A 492 -9.89 -2.80 -19.39
CA GLY A 492 -8.80 -2.31 -20.24
C GLY A 492 -8.97 -2.69 -21.73
N PRO A 493 -8.01 -2.28 -22.58
CA PRO A 493 -7.93 -2.78 -23.95
C PRO A 493 -7.66 -4.30 -24.00
N SER A 494 -7.85 -4.92 -25.16
CA SER A 494 -7.65 -6.37 -25.36
C SER A 494 -6.23 -6.83 -24.95
N PRO A 495 -6.02 -8.08 -24.48
CA PRO A 495 -4.69 -8.67 -24.33
C PRO A 495 -3.98 -8.94 -25.65
N TYR A 496 -4.57 -8.53 -26.79
CA TYR A 496 -3.97 -8.49 -28.12
C TYR A 496 -4.05 -7.09 -28.75
N ALA A 497 -4.29 -6.05 -27.94
CA ALA A 497 -4.37 -4.68 -28.41
C ALA A 497 -3.06 -4.26 -29.09
N ALA A 498 -3.19 -3.66 -30.27
CA ALA A 498 -2.07 -3.39 -31.15
C ALA A 498 -2.06 -1.92 -31.60
N PRO A 499 -0.90 -1.40 -32.07
CA PRO A 499 -0.84 -0.10 -32.72
C PRO A 499 -1.42 -0.12 -34.15
N ASP A 500 -1.62 1.08 -34.70
CA ASP A 500 -2.06 1.33 -36.08
C ASP A 500 -1.39 2.63 -36.59
N LEU A 501 -0.21 2.52 -37.22
CA LEU A 501 0.75 3.60 -37.48
C LEU A 501 0.58 4.26 -38.85
N ALA A 502 -0.61 4.84 -39.08
CA ALA A 502 -0.93 5.46 -40.36
C ALA A 502 -0.07 6.69 -40.72
N ALA A 503 0.43 6.70 -41.95
CA ALA A 503 1.03 7.86 -42.58
C ALA A 503 -0.02 8.82 -43.15
N SER A 504 0.24 10.13 -43.08
CA SER A 504 -0.54 11.13 -43.83
C SER A 504 0.25 12.40 -44.16
N ARG A 505 -0.35 13.30 -44.94
CA ARG A 505 0.15 14.67 -45.19
C ARG A 505 1.61 14.75 -45.67
N VAL A 506 1.97 13.92 -46.65
CA VAL A 506 3.31 13.99 -47.29
C VAL A 506 3.53 15.35 -47.93
N THR A 507 4.69 15.94 -47.68
CA THR A 507 5.11 17.26 -48.15
C THR A 507 6.57 17.23 -48.61
N ALA A 508 6.92 18.13 -49.54
CA ALA A 508 8.30 18.45 -49.86
C ALA A 508 8.46 19.95 -50.15
N THR A 509 9.52 20.59 -49.66
CA THR A 509 9.83 22.02 -49.84
C THR A 509 11.34 22.25 -50.03
N CYS A 510 11.75 23.26 -50.80
CA CYS A 510 13.16 23.70 -50.77
C CYS A 510 13.41 24.50 -49.47
N ASP A 511 14.53 24.26 -48.78
CA ASP A 511 14.89 24.94 -47.52
C ASP A 511 15.32 26.42 -47.67
N GLY A 512 15.64 26.84 -48.90
CA GLY A 512 16.15 28.17 -49.24
C GLY A 512 17.67 28.23 -49.47
N GLU A 513 18.43 27.23 -49.01
CA GLU A 513 19.86 27.06 -49.32
C GLU A 513 20.11 26.08 -50.48
N GLY A 514 19.11 25.24 -50.81
CA GLY A 514 19.11 24.33 -51.94
C GLY A 514 18.96 22.85 -51.57
N LEU A 515 18.61 22.51 -50.33
CA LEU A 515 18.19 21.17 -49.95
C LEU A 515 16.67 21.04 -50.04
N LEU A 516 16.21 19.80 -50.19
CA LEU A 516 14.80 19.44 -50.18
C LEU A 516 14.45 18.87 -48.80
N VAL A 517 13.50 19.50 -48.10
CA VAL A 517 12.94 19.01 -46.85
C VAL A 517 11.69 18.19 -47.18
N LEU A 518 11.70 16.92 -46.81
CA LEU A 518 10.56 16.02 -46.86
C LEU A 518 9.91 15.95 -45.48
N GLY A 519 8.58 15.82 -45.42
CA GLY A 519 7.85 15.67 -44.17
C GLY A 519 6.55 14.90 -44.31
N ALA A 520 6.16 14.18 -43.27
CA ALA A 520 4.90 13.44 -43.18
C ALA A 520 4.39 13.43 -41.73
N SER A 521 3.06 13.40 -41.57
CA SER A 521 2.43 13.19 -40.26
C SER A 521 2.28 11.70 -39.99
N VAL A 522 2.65 11.29 -38.79
CA VAL A 522 2.49 9.93 -38.27
C VAL A 522 1.37 9.96 -37.25
N LEU A 523 0.46 8.98 -37.26
CA LEU A 523 -0.61 8.84 -36.27
C LEU A 523 -0.61 7.42 -35.73
N ASN A 524 -0.84 7.24 -34.43
CA ASN A 524 -1.22 5.94 -33.87
C ASN A 524 -2.74 5.93 -33.67
N GLN A 525 -3.45 5.11 -34.43
CA GLN A 525 -4.92 4.96 -34.40
C GLN A 525 -5.38 3.70 -33.65
N GLY A 526 -4.44 2.91 -33.11
CA GLY A 526 -4.70 1.63 -32.48
C GLY A 526 -5.00 1.72 -30.99
N GLU A 527 -4.96 0.57 -30.31
CA GLU A 527 -5.28 0.44 -28.88
C GLU A 527 -4.06 0.16 -27.98
N ALA A 528 -2.87 -0.05 -28.57
CA ALA A 528 -1.60 -0.04 -27.85
C ALA A 528 -0.72 1.17 -28.22
N PRO A 529 0.11 1.69 -27.29
CA PRO A 529 1.13 2.69 -27.59
C PRO A 529 2.30 2.10 -28.41
N VAL A 530 3.18 2.95 -28.95
CA VAL A 530 4.47 2.53 -29.50
C VAL A 530 5.61 3.34 -28.88
N GLY A 531 6.73 2.67 -28.61
CA GLY A 531 7.94 3.28 -28.05
C GLY A 531 8.58 4.35 -28.95
N ALA A 532 9.58 5.04 -28.40
CA ALA A 532 10.32 6.07 -29.12
C ALA A 532 11.12 5.50 -30.31
N GLY A 533 11.27 6.28 -31.37
CA GLY A 533 12.17 5.95 -32.48
C GLY A 533 11.51 5.32 -33.72
N VAL A 534 10.18 5.27 -33.81
CA VAL A 534 9.41 4.76 -34.97
C VAL A 534 9.98 5.30 -36.28
N LYS A 535 10.34 4.41 -37.21
CA LYS A 535 11.02 4.78 -38.47
C LYS A 535 10.04 5.34 -39.49
N VAL A 536 10.52 6.24 -40.35
CA VAL A 536 9.77 6.73 -41.51
C VAL A 536 10.71 6.83 -42.71
N ALA A 537 10.48 5.98 -43.71
CA ALA A 537 11.22 5.98 -44.97
C ALA A 537 10.50 6.82 -46.03
N PHE A 538 11.25 7.68 -46.71
CA PHE A 538 10.75 8.50 -47.82
C PHE A 538 11.25 7.96 -49.16
N TYR A 539 10.37 7.81 -50.14
CA TYR A 539 10.69 7.26 -51.46
C TYR A 539 10.21 8.16 -52.60
N LYS A 540 10.90 8.06 -53.74
CA LYS A 540 10.45 8.61 -55.03
C LYS A 540 9.76 7.50 -55.84
N GLY A 541 8.45 7.64 -56.00
CA GLY A 541 7.55 6.60 -56.51
C GLY A 541 7.22 5.52 -55.48
N SER A 542 6.14 4.78 -55.70
CA SER A 542 5.64 3.76 -54.77
C SER A 542 6.68 2.65 -54.49
N PRO A 543 7.00 2.34 -53.23
CA PRO A 543 7.96 1.30 -52.86
C PRO A 543 7.58 -0.07 -53.44
N ALA A 544 6.30 -0.45 -53.36
CA ALA A 544 5.74 -1.67 -53.93
C ALA A 544 5.88 -1.78 -55.47
N SER A 545 6.23 -0.69 -56.16
CA SER A 545 6.53 -0.66 -57.59
C SER A 545 8.03 -0.45 -57.92
N GLY A 546 8.93 -0.59 -56.93
CA GLY A 546 10.36 -0.33 -57.08
C GLY A 546 10.73 1.15 -56.92
N GLY A 547 10.04 1.86 -56.02
CA GLY A 547 10.36 3.24 -55.63
C GLY A 547 11.81 3.41 -55.16
N THR A 548 12.41 4.58 -55.41
CA THR A 548 13.79 4.87 -55.02
C THR A 548 13.82 5.52 -53.64
N LEU A 549 14.44 4.88 -52.65
CA LEU A 549 14.63 5.45 -51.31
C LEU A 549 15.39 6.78 -51.39
N LEU A 550 14.82 7.82 -50.78
CA LEU A 550 15.40 9.16 -50.64
C LEU A 550 16.14 9.29 -49.31
N GLY A 551 15.66 8.60 -48.28
CA GLY A 551 16.29 8.47 -46.97
C GLY A 551 15.27 8.06 -45.91
N VAL A 552 15.74 7.95 -44.67
CA VAL A 552 14.95 7.47 -43.52
C VAL A 552 15.17 8.41 -42.35
N THR A 553 14.12 8.66 -41.58
CA THR A 553 14.14 9.44 -40.33
C THR A 553 13.41 8.66 -39.23
N ALA A 554 13.29 9.23 -38.04
CA ALA A 554 12.56 8.64 -36.92
C ALA A 554 11.70 9.67 -36.19
N VAL A 555 10.60 9.23 -35.60
CA VAL A 555 9.87 9.97 -34.56
C VAL A 555 10.65 9.84 -33.24
N PRO A 556 11.11 10.92 -32.61
CA PRO A 556 12.04 10.83 -31.47
C PRO A 556 11.36 10.54 -30.12
N GLU A 557 10.05 10.78 -30.01
CA GLU A 557 9.25 10.55 -28.80
C GLU A 557 8.33 9.32 -28.97
N PRO A 558 7.84 8.70 -27.89
CA PRO A 558 6.80 7.66 -27.97
C PRO A 558 5.48 8.15 -28.59
N LEU A 559 4.72 7.23 -29.19
CA LEU A 559 3.42 7.49 -29.80
C LEU A 559 2.29 6.77 -29.03
N PRO A 560 1.65 7.45 -28.05
CA PRO A 560 0.52 6.88 -27.32
C PRO A 560 -0.70 6.67 -28.22
N VAL A 561 -1.67 5.89 -27.73
CA VAL A 561 -2.99 5.67 -28.36
C VAL A 561 -3.65 7.01 -28.75
N GLY A 562 -4.07 7.12 -30.01
CA GLY A 562 -4.63 8.36 -30.58
C GLY A 562 -3.62 9.49 -30.81
N GLY A 563 -2.33 9.26 -30.54
CA GLY A 563 -1.24 10.22 -30.66
C GLY A 563 -0.86 10.51 -32.12
N SER A 564 -0.13 11.61 -32.32
CA SER A 564 0.44 11.94 -33.64
C SER A 564 1.70 12.79 -33.55
N ALA A 565 2.60 12.58 -34.52
CA ALA A 565 3.86 13.28 -34.65
C ALA A 565 4.10 13.75 -36.11
N THR A 566 5.20 14.45 -36.36
CA THR A 566 5.62 14.81 -37.72
C THR A 566 7.07 14.42 -37.95
N ALA A 567 7.28 13.43 -38.81
CA ALA A 567 8.59 12.99 -39.26
C ALA A 567 9.10 13.93 -40.35
N THR A 568 10.38 14.33 -40.28
CA THR A 568 11.02 15.18 -41.30
C THR A 568 12.42 14.69 -41.65
N LEU A 569 12.83 14.94 -42.90
CA LEU A 569 14.07 14.45 -43.49
C LEU A 569 14.62 15.49 -44.48
N GLN A 570 15.90 15.83 -44.41
CA GLN A 570 16.56 16.70 -45.40
C GLN A 570 17.38 15.88 -46.40
N VAL A 571 17.19 16.12 -47.70
CA VAL A 571 17.90 15.44 -48.79
C VAL A 571 18.44 16.45 -49.82
N ALA A 572 19.50 16.11 -50.53
CA ALA A 572 20.05 16.98 -51.57
C ALA A 572 19.13 17.05 -52.80
N SER A 573 18.95 18.25 -53.37
CA SER A 573 18.10 18.53 -54.55
C SER A 573 18.68 18.03 -55.90
N SER A 574 19.34 16.86 -55.89
CA SER A 574 19.95 16.23 -57.09
C SER A 574 18.92 15.65 -58.08
N PHE A 575 17.63 15.91 -57.86
CA PHE A 575 16.51 15.38 -58.61
C PHE A 575 15.83 16.47 -59.43
N THR A 576 15.60 16.23 -60.72
CA THR A 576 14.91 17.17 -61.61
C THR A 576 13.46 16.78 -61.85
N GLY A 577 12.54 17.73 -61.70
CA GLY A 577 11.14 17.60 -62.08
C GLY A 577 10.23 16.96 -61.02
N THR A 578 8.93 17.15 -61.24
CA THR A 578 7.86 16.67 -60.36
C THR A 578 7.81 15.15 -60.32
N ALA A 579 7.69 14.59 -59.11
CA ALA A 579 7.48 13.18 -58.90
C ALA A 579 6.52 12.94 -57.73
N GLU A 580 6.03 11.71 -57.62
CA GLU A 580 5.34 11.27 -56.42
C GLU A 580 6.38 10.97 -55.33
N VAL A 581 6.25 11.62 -54.18
CA VAL A 581 6.96 11.28 -52.94
C VAL A 581 6.02 10.42 -52.11
N TRP A 582 6.52 9.26 -51.69
CA TRP A 582 5.88 8.42 -50.68
C TRP A 582 6.58 8.62 -49.34
N ALA A 583 5.82 8.53 -48.26
CA ALA A 583 6.31 8.27 -46.92
C ALA A 583 5.68 6.96 -46.43
N VAL A 584 6.50 6.06 -45.91
CA VAL A 584 6.06 4.83 -45.26
C VAL A 584 6.51 4.90 -43.81
N VAL A 585 5.55 4.77 -42.90
CA VAL A 585 5.82 4.66 -41.45
C VAL A 585 6.17 3.21 -41.13
N ASP A 586 6.98 3.04 -40.08
CA ASP A 586 7.51 1.75 -39.62
C ASP A 586 8.50 1.06 -40.59
N ASP A 587 8.89 1.77 -41.66
CA ASP A 587 9.87 1.31 -42.64
C ASP A 587 11.27 1.88 -42.35
N ASP A 588 12.26 1.00 -42.13
CA ASP A 588 13.68 1.34 -41.92
C ASP A 588 14.45 1.65 -43.23
N GLY A 589 13.76 1.62 -44.37
CA GLY A 589 14.31 1.73 -45.72
C GLY A 589 14.39 0.39 -46.47
N THR A 590 14.01 -0.72 -45.86
CA THR A 590 13.93 -2.04 -46.52
C THR A 590 12.60 -2.30 -47.23
N GLY A 591 11.53 -1.54 -46.92
CA GLY A 591 10.19 -1.78 -47.44
C GLY A 591 9.43 -2.89 -46.71
N GLN A 592 9.76 -3.14 -45.44
CA GLN A 592 9.05 -4.03 -44.51
C GLN A 592 8.78 -3.26 -43.21
N GLY A 593 7.71 -3.61 -42.50
CA GLY A 593 7.46 -3.11 -41.14
C GLY A 593 8.45 -3.72 -40.13
N SER A 594 8.67 -2.99 -39.04
CA SER A 594 9.38 -3.39 -37.82
C SER A 594 8.47 -3.54 -36.59
N THR A 595 7.23 -3.06 -36.66
CA THR A 595 6.18 -3.11 -35.62
C THR A 595 5.04 -3.99 -36.14
N SER A 596 4.39 -4.79 -35.29
CA SER A 596 3.18 -5.53 -35.72
C SER A 596 1.93 -4.70 -35.48
N GLU A 597 1.11 -4.49 -36.50
CA GLU A 597 -0.01 -3.56 -36.47
C GLU A 597 -1.35 -4.21 -36.81
N CYS A 598 -2.46 -3.71 -36.26
CA CYS A 598 -3.78 -4.25 -36.64
C CYS A 598 -4.14 -3.93 -38.10
N LEU A 599 -3.46 -2.95 -38.72
CA LEU A 599 -3.84 -2.30 -39.98
C LEU A 599 -2.69 -1.98 -40.97
N GLU A 600 -1.65 -2.83 -41.00
CA GLU A 600 -0.49 -2.92 -41.94
C GLU A 600 -0.64 -2.38 -43.39
N ASP A 601 -1.86 -2.32 -43.92
CA ASP A 601 -2.17 -1.83 -45.26
C ASP A 601 -2.37 -0.29 -45.35
N ASN A 602 -2.19 0.47 -44.25
CA ASN A 602 -2.35 1.93 -44.21
C ASN A 602 -1.06 2.76 -43.96
N ASN A 603 0.06 2.12 -43.65
CA ASN A 603 1.36 2.73 -43.28
C ASN A 603 1.95 3.67 -44.36
N GLY A 604 1.44 3.63 -45.59
CA GLY A 604 1.97 4.36 -46.76
C GLY A 604 1.07 5.49 -47.25
N ALA A 605 1.60 6.71 -47.28
CA ALA A 605 0.96 7.88 -47.90
C ALA A 605 1.82 8.47 -49.02
N SER A 606 1.20 9.21 -49.96
CA SER A 606 1.92 9.87 -51.05
C SER A 606 1.41 11.29 -51.38
N ALA A 607 2.27 12.07 -52.04
CA ALA A 607 1.93 13.35 -52.65
C ALA A 607 2.80 13.62 -53.89
N LEU A 608 2.23 14.31 -54.89
CA LEU A 608 3.02 14.86 -56.00
C LEU A 608 3.76 16.12 -55.56
N ALA A 609 5.08 16.14 -55.68
CA ALA A 609 5.91 17.29 -55.33
C ALA A 609 7.02 17.56 -56.36
N GLU A 610 7.41 18.83 -56.46
CA GLU A 610 8.55 19.26 -57.27
C GLU A 610 9.85 19.05 -56.49
N LEU A 611 10.84 18.40 -57.11
CA LEU A 611 12.07 17.98 -56.41
C LEU A 611 13.28 18.87 -56.75
N SER A 612 13.09 19.93 -57.55
CA SER A 612 14.17 20.76 -58.11
C SER A 612 14.08 22.24 -57.70
N CYS A 613 15.24 22.87 -57.53
CA CYS A 613 15.38 24.28 -57.12
C CYS A 613 16.44 24.99 -58.02
N GLU A 614 16.05 25.71 -59.10
CA GLU A 614 16.97 26.42 -60.05
C GLU A 614 16.51 27.86 -60.41
N VAL A 615 17.39 28.73 -60.95
CA VAL A 615 17.16 30.20 -61.08
C VAL A 615 17.85 30.91 -62.29
N SER A 616 17.20 31.96 -62.84
CA SER A 616 17.70 33.13 -63.63
C SER A 616 17.62 33.20 -65.19
N PRO A 617 17.52 34.43 -65.82
CA PRO A 617 16.87 34.64 -67.14
C PRO A 617 17.53 35.69 -68.12
N ALA A 618 16.77 36.28 -69.10
CA ALA A 618 17.24 37.29 -70.09
C ALA A 618 16.13 38.02 -70.94
N ASN A 619 16.42 39.25 -71.43
CA ASN A 619 15.74 40.13 -72.43
C ASN A 619 14.19 40.26 -72.50
N LYS A 620 13.49 41.03 -71.64
CA LYS A 620 12.03 41.38 -71.68
C LYS A 620 11.76 42.80 -71.09
N PRO A 621 10.57 43.09 -70.47
CA PRO A 621 10.37 44.20 -69.50
C PRO A 621 9.84 43.71 -68.13
N PRO A 622 9.98 44.51 -67.04
CA PRO A 622 9.56 44.15 -65.67
C PRO A 622 8.06 43.95 -65.55
N VAL A 623 7.66 42.84 -64.94
CA VAL A 623 6.26 42.46 -64.72
C VAL A 623 5.87 42.77 -63.27
N ALA A 624 4.85 43.59 -63.07
CA ALA A 624 4.30 43.91 -61.76
C ALA A 624 3.31 42.80 -61.34
N LEU A 625 3.83 41.77 -60.68
CA LEU A 625 3.02 40.72 -60.07
C LEU A 625 2.59 41.16 -58.67
N CYS A 626 1.36 41.65 -58.56
CA CYS A 626 0.71 41.82 -57.27
C CYS A 626 0.04 40.51 -56.84
N ARG A 627 0.20 40.20 -55.56
CA ARG A 627 -0.66 39.27 -54.82
C ARG A 627 -1.41 40.06 -53.74
N ASP A 628 -2.62 39.63 -53.43
CA ASP A 628 -3.20 39.96 -52.13
C ASP A 628 -2.45 39.12 -51.08
N VAL A 629 -2.08 39.74 -49.95
CA VAL A 629 -1.37 39.08 -48.85
C VAL A 629 -2.16 39.25 -47.58
N THR A 630 -2.60 38.12 -47.01
CA THR A 630 -3.04 38.09 -45.63
C THR A 630 -1.82 37.89 -44.73
N VAL A 631 -1.59 38.81 -43.79
CA VAL A 631 -0.61 38.62 -42.70
C VAL A 631 -1.29 38.73 -41.34
N ASN A 632 -0.71 38.05 -40.37
CA ASN A 632 -1.08 38.20 -38.97
C ASN A 632 -0.52 39.53 -38.42
N ALA A 633 -1.20 40.12 -37.44
CA ALA A 633 -0.81 41.38 -36.83
C ALA A 633 0.32 41.19 -35.79
N ASP A 634 1.27 42.13 -35.75
CA ASP A 634 2.30 42.19 -34.71
C ASP A 634 1.75 42.62 -33.35
N ALA A 635 2.63 42.71 -32.34
CA ALA A 635 2.32 43.12 -30.97
C ALA A 635 1.91 44.62 -30.81
N SER A 636 1.63 45.32 -31.91
CA SER A 636 1.06 46.67 -31.97
C SER A 636 -0.23 46.72 -32.81
N CYS A 637 -0.83 45.57 -33.12
CA CYS A 637 -1.89 45.39 -34.13
C CYS A 637 -1.49 45.83 -35.57
N LEU A 638 -0.20 45.78 -35.93
CA LEU A 638 0.27 46.22 -37.23
C LEU A 638 0.77 45.06 -38.10
N GLY A 639 0.37 45.04 -39.37
CA GLY A 639 0.85 44.12 -40.38
C GLY A 639 1.60 44.86 -41.48
N GLY A 640 2.89 44.57 -41.64
CA GLY A 640 3.69 44.98 -42.80
C GLY A 640 3.87 43.79 -43.73
N ALA A 641 3.38 43.89 -44.97
CA ALA A 641 3.55 42.84 -45.97
C ALA A 641 3.80 43.46 -47.34
N SER A 642 4.74 42.89 -48.09
CA SER A 642 4.97 43.27 -49.48
C SER A 642 3.97 42.53 -50.38
N VAL A 643 3.10 43.30 -51.04
CA VAL A 643 2.16 42.82 -52.07
C VAL A 643 2.87 42.32 -53.33
N ASN A 644 4.19 42.54 -53.40
CA ASN A 644 5.07 41.92 -54.38
C ASN A 644 4.96 40.38 -54.38
N GLY A 645 4.26 39.84 -55.38
CA GLY A 645 4.10 38.42 -55.66
C GLY A 645 5.23 37.84 -56.52
N GLY A 646 6.46 38.30 -56.29
CA GLY A 646 7.59 37.97 -57.17
C GLY A 646 7.58 38.77 -58.47
N SER A 647 7.15 40.05 -58.44
CA SER A 647 7.40 41.02 -59.51
C SER A 647 8.88 40.99 -59.84
N TYR A 648 9.14 40.75 -61.11
CA TYR A 648 10.46 40.44 -61.61
C TYR A 648 10.66 41.20 -62.90
N ASP A 649 11.80 41.87 -62.99
CA ASP A 649 12.51 42.06 -64.23
C ASP A 649 12.85 40.64 -64.75
N PRO A 650 12.28 40.19 -65.87
CA PRO A 650 12.53 38.85 -66.39
C PRO A 650 13.94 38.68 -66.97
N ASP A 651 14.88 39.57 -66.66
CA ASP A 651 16.14 39.72 -67.36
C ASP A 651 17.29 40.43 -66.64
N ASN A 652 17.03 41.05 -65.48
CA ASN A 652 17.98 41.79 -64.64
C ASN A 652 18.77 42.88 -65.39
N GLY A 653 18.09 43.76 -66.13
CA GLY A 653 18.72 44.93 -66.72
C GLY A 653 17.80 45.82 -67.57
N PRO A 654 18.28 47.01 -67.98
CA PRO A 654 19.68 47.45 -67.89
C PRO A 654 20.08 48.11 -66.57
N SER A 655 19.12 48.41 -65.68
CA SER A 655 19.39 48.74 -64.26
C SER A 655 18.79 47.68 -63.34
N PRO A 656 19.22 47.55 -62.08
CA PRO A 656 18.58 46.66 -61.12
C PRO A 656 17.11 47.04 -60.91
N LEU A 657 16.23 46.04 -60.85
CA LEU A 657 14.80 46.22 -60.60
C LEU A 657 14.54 47.02 -59.32
N ALA A 658 14.01 48.22 -59.47
CA ALA A 658 13.43 49.01 -58.40
C ALA A 658 11.94 48.67 -58.27
N VAL A 659 11.59 47.94 -57.21
CA VAL A 659 10.19 47.80 -56.76
C VAL A 659 9.89 48.87 -55.72
N THR A 660 8.78 49.58 -55.89
CA THR A 660 8.28 50.57 -54.92
C THR A 660 6.80 50.32 -54.64
N GLU A 661 6.44 50.29 -53.37
CA GLU A 661 5.07 50.06 -52.88
C GLU A 661 4.57 51.32 -52.16
N VAL A 662 3.34 51.74 -52.46
CA VAL A 662 2.74 52.96 -51.89
C VAL A 662 1.31 52.66 -51.40
N PRO A 663 0.98 52.96 -50.13
CA PRO A 663 1.85 53.51 -49.09
C PRO A 663 2.81 52.46 -48.50
N SER A 664 4.07 52.84 -48.29
CA SER A 664 5.14 51.98 -47.74
C SER A 664 5.09 51.91 -46.20
N ALA A 665 3.93 51.55 -45.64
CA ALA A 665 3.66 51.60 -44.20
C ALA A 665 3.10 50.27 -43.68
N SER A 666 3.28 50.02 -42.38
CA SER A 666 2.59 48.95 -41.66
C SER A 666 1.12 49.33 -41.43
N PHE A 667 0.19 48.44 -41.77
CA PHE A 667 -1.24 48.69 -41.72
C PHE A 667 -1.85 48.17 -40.41
N GLY A 668 -2.91 48.82 -39.91
CA GLY A 668 -3.73 48.25 -38.84
C GLY A 668 -4.67 47.15 -39.37
N LEU A 669 -5.39 46.47 -38.48
CA LEU A 669 -6.36 45.42 -38.83
C LEU A 669 -7.32 45.82 -39.98
N GLY A 670 -7.60 44.86 -40.87
CA GLY A 670 -8.44 45.03 -42.07
C GLY A 670 -7.67 44.97 -43.39
N THR A 671 -8.37 45.19 -44.49
CA THR A 671 -7.84 45.11 -45.86
C THR A 671 -7.50 46.49 -46.42
N HIS A 672 -6.25 46.69 -46.82
CA HIS A 672 -5.72 47.98 -47.32
C HIS A 672 -5.09 47.79 -48.71
N PRO A 673 -5.45 48.62 -49.71
CA PRO A 673 -4.86 48.55 -51.04
C PRO A 673 -3.45 49.18 -51.07
N VAL A 674 -2.52 48.49 -51.72
CA VAL A 674 -1.13 48.94 -51.92
C VAL A 674 -0.83 48.91 -53.42
N THR A 675 -0.42 50.05 -53.96
CA THR A 675 0.00 50.16 -55.36
C THR A 675 1.48 49.79 -55.46
N LEU A 676 1.79 48.76 -56.23
CA LEU A 676 3.15 48.34 -56.54
C LEU A 676 3.56 48.87 -57.91
N THR A 677 4.79 49.36 -57.99
CA THR A 677 5.47 49.75 -59.24
C THR A 677 6.77 48.97 -59.36
N ALA A 678 6.94 48.22 -60.44
CA ALA A 678 8.17 47.50 -60.78
C ALA A 678 8.85 48.20 -61.97
N SER A 679 10.14 48.56 -61.87
CA SER A 679 10.86 49.26 -62.95
C SER A 679 12.35 48.91 -63.01
N ASP A 680 12.87 48.70 -64.22
CA ASP A 680 14.28 48.40 -64.56
C ASP A 680 15.11 49.67 -64.91
N GLY A 681 14.49 50.85 -64.79
CA GLY A 681 15.03 52.16 -65.18
C GLY A 681 14.69 52.63 -66.60
N GLU A 682 14.27 51.75 -67.52
CA GLU A 682 13.87 52.07 -68.90
C GLU A 682 12.38 51.80 -69.17
N ALA A 683 11.78 50.83 -68.47
CA ALA A 683 10.38 50.44 -68.50
C ALA A 683 9.82 50.30 -67.07
N SER A 684 8.49 50.26 -66.96
CA SER A 684 7.80 50.05 -65.69
C SER A 684 6.41 49.46 -65.87
N ASP A 685 6.00 48.59 -64.95
CA ASP A 685 4.65 48.06 -64.85
C ASP A 685 4.06 48.36 -63.46
N GLN A 686 2.72 48.35 -63.34
CA GLN A 686 2.00 48.70 -62.12
C GLN A 686 0.78 47.82 -61.89
N CYS A 687 0.59 47.46 -60.62
CA CYS A 687 -0.56 46.70 -60.15
C CYS A 687 -1.00 47.18 -58.76
N VAL A 688 -2.17 46.73 -58.31
CA VAL A 688 -2.63 46.91 -56.93
C VAL A 688 -2.86 45.53 -56.33
N GLY A 689 -2.24 45.27 -55.19
CA GLY A 689 -2.58 44.15 -54.31
C GLY A 689 -3.06 44.69 -52.98
N HIS A 690 -3.69 43.84 -52.17
CA HIS A 690 -4.19 44.23 -50.86
C HIS A 690 -3.42 43.55 -49.74
N VAL A 691 -2.96 44.32 -48.75
CA VAL A 691 -2.54 43.77 -47.47
C VAL A 691 -3.77 43.64 -46.60
N THR A 692 -4.17 42.40 -46.31
CA THR A 692 -5.18 42.13 -45.27
C THR A 692 -4.45 41.78 -43.99
N VAL A 693 -4.43 42.71 -43.05
CA VAL A 693 -3.95 42.42 -41.69
C VAL A 693 -5.12 41.79 -40.94
N VAL A 694 -5.05 40.48 -40.75
CA VAL A 694 -5.89 39.80 -39.76
C VAL A 694 -5.14 39.75 -38.45
N ASP A 695 -5.89 39.54 -37.38
CA ASP A 695 -5.34 39.03 -36.14
C ASP A 695 -5.94 37.63 -35.95
N ALA A 696 -5.08 36.64 -36.12
CA ALA A 696 -5.36 35.20 -36.09
C ALA A 696 -4.52 34.47 -35.03
N THR A 697 -3.76 35.22 -34.24
CA THR A 697 -3.21 34.74 -32.97
C THR A 697 -4.39 34.39 -32.05
N LYS A 698 -4.21 33.40 -31.18
CA LYS A 698 -5.14 33.20 -30.06
C LYS A 698 -4.56 33.86 -28.81
N PRO A 699 -5.38 34.47 -27.95
CA PRO A 699 -4.89 35.05 -26.71
C PRO A 699 -4.23 33.97 -25.83
N ALA A 700 -3.09 34.29 -25.23
CA ALA A 700 -2.44 33.43 -24.27
C ALA A 700 -3.12 33.60 -22.90
N VAL A 701 -3.84 32.57 -22.43
CA VAL A 701 -4.55 32.59 -21.15
C VAL A 701 -3.75 31.81 -20.12
N GLY A 702 -3.26 32.50 -19.10
CA GLY A 702 -2.60 31.90 -17.94
C GLY A 702 -3.63 31.60 -16.85
N CYS A 703 -3.91 30.31 -16.66
CA CYS A 703 -4.50 29.77 -15.43
C CYS A 703 -3.40 29.57 -14.38
N PRO A 704 -3.73 29.54 -13.08
CA PRO A 704 -2.83 29.00 -12.06
C PRO A 704 -2.75 27.47 -12.16
N ASP A 705 -1.83 26.89 -11.38
CA ASP A 705 -1.81 25.47 -11.10
C ASP A 705 -3.08 25.02 -10.34
N SER A 706 -3.35 23.71 -10.36
CA SER A 706 -4.48 23.14 -9.63
C SER A 706 -4.32 23.30 -8.12
N GLN A 707 -5.41 23.64 -7.43
CA GLN A 707 -5.39 23.91 -5.99
C GLN A 707 -5.98 22.72 -5.22
N VAL A 708 -5.27 22.28 -4.18
CA VAL A 708 -5.79 21.37 -3.15
C VAL A 708 -6.09 22.19 -1.90
N LEU A 709 -7.31 22.07 -1.36
CA LEU A 709 -7.78 22.82 -0.19
C LEU A 709 -8.47 21.87 0.80
N ASP A 710 -8.10 21.96 2.06
CA ASP A 710 -8.71 21.15 3.13
C ASP A 710 -9.83 21.94 3.83
N THR A 711 -10.94 21.29 4.21
CA THR A 711 -12.06 21.97 4.88
C THR A 711 -12.77 21.17 5.97
N CYS A 712 -12.91 21.84 7.11
CA CYS A 712 -13.76 21.43 8.23
C CYS A 712 -15.26 21.70 7.99
N SER A 713 -15.64 22.22 6.82
CA SER A 713 -17.00 22.64 6.51
C SER A 713 -17.62 21.76 5.44
N LEU A 714 -18.74 21.11 5.76
CA LEU A 714 -19.60 20.39 4.80
C LEU A 714 -20.08 21.27 3.63
N ALA A 715 -19.93 22.60 3.72
CA ALA A 715 -20.23 23.53 2.64
C ALA A 715 -19.04 23.80 1.69
N GLY A 716 -17.87 23.19 1.91
CA GLY A 716 -16.70 23.31 1.04
C GLY A 716 -15.63 24.31 1.49
N ALA A 717 -14.73 24.69 0.58
CA ALA A 717 -13.64 25.65 0.78
C ALA A 717 -13.72 26.81 -0.22
N SER A 718 -13.24 28.00 0.15
CA SER A 718 -13.15 29.15 -0.77
C SER A 718 -11.81 29.18 -1.50
N ALA A 719 -11.79 28.91 -2.81
CA ALA A 719 -10.58 28.99 -3.63
C ALA A 719 -10.43 30.37 -4.26
N SER A 720 -9.22 30.93 -4.22
CA SER A 720 -8.88 32.21 -4.85
C SER A 720 -7.76 32.00 -5.86
N PHE A 721 -7.96 32.49 -7.07
CA PHE A 721 -7.04 32.35 -8.19
C PHE A 721 -6.83 33.68 -8.91
N GLU A 722 -5.58 33.98 -9.24
CA GLU A 722 -5.25 35.05 -10.18
C GLU A 722 -5.27 34.50 -11.61
N LEU A 723 -5.66 35.35 -12.56
CA LEU A 723 -5.88 34.98 -13.96
C LEU A 723 -5.21 36.02 -14.84
N SER A 724 -4.60 35.56 -15.94
CA SER A 724 -4.03 36.45 -16.95
C SER A 724 -4.52 36.09 -18.35
N ALA A 725 -4.71 37.10 -19.18
CA ALA A 725 -4.75 36.93 -20.62
C ALA A 725 -3.90 38.03 -21.28
N THR A 726 -3.03 37.62 -22.19
CA THR A 726 -2.21 38.52 -23.01
C THR A 726 -2.40 38.18 -24.47
N ASP A 727 -2.22 39.19 -25.32
CA ASP A 727 -2.54 39.10 -26.74
C ASP A 727 -1.68 40.11 -27.51
N ASN A 728 -1.28 39.78 -28.74
CA ASN A 728 -0.59 40.69 -29.66
C ASN A 728 -1.45 41.91 -30.01
N CYS A 729 -2.78 41.76 -30.00
CA CYS A 729 -3.73 42.78 -30.39
C CYS A 729 -4.56 43.37 -29.24
N GLY A 730 -4.12 43.19 -27.98
CA GLY A 730 -4.63 43.99 -26.87
C GLY A 730 -4.54 43.32 -25.50
N SER A 731 -5.68 43.29 -24.80
CA SER A 731 -5.80 42.69 -23.46
C SER A 731 -7.23 42.14 -23.32
N PRO A 732 -7.46 40.87 -23.71
CA PRO A 732 -8.78 40.28 -23.68
C PRO A 732 -9.22 39.98 -22.24
N ALA A 733 -10.53 40.04 -21.99
CA ALA A 733 -11.09 39.69 -20.70
C ALA A 733 -11.16 38.16 -20.54
N VAL A 734 -10.69 37.65 -19.39
CA VAL A 734 -10.90 36.25 -18.99
C VAL A 734 -12.31 36.09 -18.42
N THR A 735 -12.98 34.99 -18.75
CA THR A 735 -14.25 34.54 -18.18
C THR A 735 -14.13 33.05 -17.85
N CYS A 736 -14.50 32.66 -16.62
CA CYS A 736 -14.36 31.29 -16.12
C CYS A 736 -15.72 30.69 -15.74
N SER A 737 -15.77 29.36 -15.56
CA SER A 737 -16.95 28.66 -15.02
C SER A 737 -17.24 28.97 -13.56
N TYR A 738 -16.26 29.48 -12.80
CA TYR A 738 -16.37 29.91 -11.41
C TYR A 738 -15.66 31.25 -11.19
N ASP A 739 -16.18 32.10 -10.30
CA ASP A 739 -15.54 33.34 -9.89
C ASP A 739 -14.40 33.08 -8.88
N SER A 740 -13.34 33.89 -8.94
CA SER A 740 -12.25 33.84 -7.96
C SER A 740 -12.76 34.28 -6.58
N GLY A 741 -12.54 33.44 -5.56
CA GLY A 741 -13.12 33.59 -4.22
C GLY A 741 -14.45 32.85 -4.01
N ALA A 742 -14.94 32.10 -5.00
CA ALA A 742 -16.12 31.23 -4.83
C ALA A 742 -15.86 30.07 -3.86
N THR A 743 -16.94 29.54 -3.27
CA THR A 743 -16.89 28.31 -2.46
C THR A 743 -17.11 27.08 -3.33
N PHE A 744 -16.17 26.14 -3.25
CA PHE A 744 -16.14 24.88 -3.99
C PHE A 744 -16.53 23.72 -3.07
N PRO A 745 -17.44 22.82 -3.47
CA PRO A 745 -17.84 21.65 -2.67
C PRO A 745 -16.68 20.65 -2.54
N VAL A 746 -16.79 19.74 -1.56
CA VAL A 746 -15.84 18.64 -1.40
C VAL A 746 -15.90 17.66 -2.57
N GLY A 747 -14.74 17.14 -2.96
CA GLY A 747 -14.49 16.47 -4.22
C GLY A 747 -13.75 17.37 -5.22
N GLU A 748 -13.65 16.90 -6.46
CA GLU A 748 -12.98 17.65 -7.52
C GLU A 748 -13.96 18.60 -8.24
N THR A 749 -13.58 19.86 -8.39
CA THR A 749 -14.26 20.79 -9.30
C THR A 749 -13.30 21.29 -10.37
N SER A 750 -13.59 21.00 -11.64
CA SER A 750 -12.86 21.55 -12.79
C SER A 750 -13.28 23.00 -13.06
N VAL A 751 -12.33 23.93 -12.99
CA VAL A 751 -12.50 25.34 -13.38
C VAL A 751 -11.96 25.51 -14.80
N THR A 752 -12.82 25.94 -15.72
CA THR A 752 -12.44 26.23 -17.11
C THR A 752 -12.49 27.73 -17.32
N CYS A 753 -11.37 28.33 -17.70
CA CYS A 753 -11.23 29.74 -18.01
C CYS A 753 -11.02 29.93 -19.52
N SER A 754 -11.60 30.98 -20.07
CA SER A 754 -11.51 31.31 -21.50
C SER A 754 -11.30 32.81 -21.68
N ALA A 755 -10.55 33.18 -22.72
CA ALA A 755 -10.44 34.56 -23.16
C ALA A 755 -10.76 34.64 -24.66
N LYS A 756 -11.31 35.78 -25.06
CA LYS A 756 -11.66 36.09 -26.44
C LYS A 756 -11.20 37.49 -26.80
N ASP A 757 -10.43 37.60 -27.87
CA ASP A 757 -9.92 38.88 -28.40
C ASP A 757 -11.02 39.67 -29.16
N ALA A 758 -10.65 40.85 -29.66
CA ALA A 758 -11.54 41.72 -30.41
C ALA A 758 -11.78 41.28 -31.86
N SER A 759 -10.92 40.40 -32.37
CA SER A 759 -10.87 39.91 -33.76
C SER A 759 -11.77 38.67 -33.95
N GLY A 760 -11.96 37.89 -32.90
CA GLY A 760 -12.85 36.76 -32.80
C GLY A 760 -12.21 35.46 -32.31
N ASN A 761 -10.89 35.39 -32.15
CA ASN A 761 -10.20 34.18 -31.74
C ASN A 761 -10.35 33.95 -30.23
N SER A 762 -10.14 32.71 -29.81
CA SER A 762 -10.35 32.31 -28.42
C SER A 762 -9.44 31.17 -28.03
N ALA A 763 -8.99 31.22 -26.78
CA ALA A 763 -8.29 30.14 -26.11
C ALA A 763 -8.91 29.90 -24.74
N SER A 764 -8.62 28.73 -24.18
CA SER A 764 -9.05 28.32 -22.85
C SER A 764 -7.96 27.54 -22.15
N CYS A 765 -7.87 27.71 -20.85
CA CYS A 765 -7.08 26.89 -19.94
C CYS A 765 -8.03 26.33 -18.86
N GLY A 766 -7.60 25.27 -18.18
CA GLY A 766 -8.35 24.71 -17.06
C GLY A 766 -7.42 24.31 -15.93
N PHE A 767 -7.94 24.36 -14.71
CA PHE A 767 -7.27 23.88 -13.51
C PHE A 767 -8.31 23.24 -12.59
N LYS A 768 -7.87 22.32 -11.73
CA LYS A 768 -8.74 21.64 -10.78
C LYS A 768 -8.70 22.39 -9.44
N VAL A 769 -9.84 22.45 -8.77
CA VAL A 769 -9.93 22.76 -7.34
C VAL A 769 -10.40 21.48 -6.67
N GLN A 770 -9.46 20.78 -6.02
CA GLN A 770 -9.75 19.61 -5.19
C GLN A 770 -10.01 20.11 -3.77
N VAL A 771 -11.23 19.97 -3.28
CA VAL A 771 -11.52 20.26 -1.86
C VAL A 771 -11.65 18.95 -1.11
N ARG A 772 -10.74 18.69 -0.16
CA ARG A 772 -10.80 17.54 0.73
C ARG A 772 -11.64 17.90 1.95
N GLY A 773 -12.62 17.05 2.25
CA GLY A 773 -13.27 17.06 3.58
C GLY A 773 -12.30 16.50 4.62
N ASP A 774 -12.65 16.64 5.90
CA ASP A 774 -11.89 15.97 6.95
C ASP A 774 -12.21 14.46 6.98
N SER A 775 -11.14 13.66 6.96
CA SER A 775 -11.15 12.20 7.01
C SER A 775 -10.47 11.63 8.26
N THR A 776 -10.09 12.48 9.23
CA THR A 776 -9.35 12.05 10.43
C THR A 776 -10.31 11.58 11.52
N PRO A 777 -10.17 10.37 12.07
CA PRO A 777 -10.96 9.95 13.22
C PRO A 777 -10.64 10.79 14.48
N PRO A 778 -11.64 11.22 15.26
CA PRO A 778 -11.43 12.11 16.40
C PRO A 778 -10.65 11.43 17.54
N VAL A 779 -9.57 12.05 18.03
CA VAL A 779 -8.74 11.47 19.10
C VAL A 779 -9.46 11.53 20.45
N LEU A 780 -9.89 10.37 20.97
CA LEU A 780 -10.46 10.25 22.32
C LEU A 780 -9.37 10.16 23.40
N HIS A 781 -9.42 11.06 24.37
CA HIS A 781 -8.67 10.97 25.62
C HIS A 781 -9.54 10.36 26.72
N CYS A 782 -9.32 9.08 27.03
CA CYS A 782 -10.06 8.31 28.03
C CYS A 782 -9.16 7.82 29.18
N PRO A 783 -9.72 7.47 30.35
CA PRO A 783 -8.95 6.92 31.47
C PRO A 783 -8.19 5.62 31.10
N THR A 784 -6.86 5.72 30.99
CA THR A 784 -5.96 4.58 30.69
C THR A 784 -5.79 3.60 31.85
N ALA A 785 -6.23 3.98 33.05
CA ALA A 785 -6.27 3.12 34.24
C ALA A 785 -7.72 3.01 34.75
N PRO A 786 -8.10 1.89 35.40
CA PRO A 786 -9.45 1.73 35.94
C PRO A 786 -9.83 2.82 36.94
N VAL A 787 -11.02 3.39 36.79
CA VAL A 787 -11.58 4.40 37.68
C VAL A 787 -12.11 3.70 38.93
N VAL A 788 -11.32 3.70 40.00
CA VAL A 788 -11.65 3.00 41.26
C VAL A 788 -12.44 3.92 42.20
N VAL A 789 -13.58 3.43 42.69
CA VAL A 789 -14.34 4.06 43.79
C VAL A 789 -14.71 3.02 44.85
N GLU A 790 -14.78 3.43 46.11
CA GLU A 790 -15.16 2.57 47.24
C GLU A 790 -16.66 2.70 47.56
N SER A 791 -17.30 1.59 47.92
CA SER A 791 -18.72 1.54 48.31
C SER A 791 -18.94 0.78 49.60
N CYS A 792 -19.88 1.31 50.40
CA CYS A 792 -20.46 0.69 51.58
C CYS A 792 -21.89 0.16 51.34
N ALA A 793 -22.45 0.37 50.14
CA ALA A 793 -23.87 0.16 49.82
C ALA A 793 -24.09 -0.71 48.56
N GLY A 794 -23.05 -1.39 48.06
CA GLY A 794 -23.11 -2.21 46.85
C GLY A 794 -23.19 -1.43 45.54
N SER A 795 -23.17 -0.09 45.60
CA SER A 795 -23.01 0.81 44.45
C SER A 795 -22.41 2.15 44.88
N ALA A 796 -21.74 2.87 43.97
CA ALA A 796 -21.19 4.20 44.22
C ALA A 796 -21.18 5.07 42.94
N PRO A 797 -21.37 6.39 43.06
CA PRO A 797 -21.15 7.30 41.94
C PRO A 797 -19.66 7.34 41.56
N ALA A 798 -19.36 7.25 40.27
CA ALA A 798 -18.00 7.40 39.75
C ALA A 798 -17.96 8.54 38.72
N SER A 799 -17.05 9.48 38.93
CA SER A 799 -16.76 10.57 38.00
C SER A 799 -15.48 10.27 37.23
N PHE A 800 -15.52 10.55 35.94
CA PHE A 800 -14.42 10.47 34.99
C PHE A 800 -14.51 11.63 34.00
N GLU A 801 -13.37 12.02 33.45
CA GLU A 801 -13.28 12.99 32.36
C GLU A 801 -12.93 12.24 31.07
N VAL A 802 -13.63 12.58 30.00
CA VAL A 802 -13.37 12.09 28.64
C VAL A 802 -13.58 13.28 27.70
N SER A 803 -12.65 13.49 26.78
CA SER A 803 -12.72 14.52 25.74
C SER A 803 -12.31 13.93 24.41
N ALA A 804 -12.94 14.37 23.32
CA ALA A 804 -12.45 14.11 21.97
C ALA A 804 -11.98 15.41 21.33
N THR A 805 -10.83 15.35 20.68
CA THR A 805 -10.26 16.45 19.89
C THR A 805 -9.86 15.93 18.53
N ASP A 806 -10.20 16.69 17.51
CA ASP A 806 -9.96 16.43 16.12
C ASP A 806 -9.22 17.63 15.48
N ASN A 807 -8.68 17.47 14.27
CA ASN A 807 -8.06 18.54 13.49
C ASN A 807 -9.01 19.74 13.27
N CYS A 808 -10.32 19.50 13.16
CA CYS A 808 -11.36 20.51 13.04
C CYS A 808 -11.91 21.02 14.39
N GLY A 809 -11.44 20.48 15.52
CA GLY A 809 -11.65 21.03 16.86
C GLY A 809 -12.26 20.06 17.88
N PRO A 810 -12.98 20.55 18.90
CA PRO A 810 -13.51 19.70 19.97
C PRO A 810 -14.78 18.97 19.53
N VAL A 811 -14.77 17.63 19.64
CA VAL A 811 -15.86 16.75 19.17
C VAL A 811 -16.71 16.26 20.37
N PRO A 812 -18.05 16.21 20.26
CA PRO A 812 -18.91 15.75 21.35
C PRO A 812 -18.78 14.24 21.61
N VAL A 813 -18.39 13.89 22.84
CA VAL A 813 -18.28 12.49 23.30
C VAL A 813 -19.63 11.97 23.82
N THR A 814 -20.01 10.76 23.39
CA THR A 814 -21.13 9.99 23.95
C THR A 814 -20.59 8.76 24.69
N CYS A 815 -20.99 8.56 25.95
CA CYS A 815 -20.58 7.40 26.75
C CYS A 815 -21.76 6.50 27.13
N SER A 816 -21.53 5.19 27.15
CA SER A 816 -22.55 4.17 27.47
C SER A 816 -23.13 4.33 28.88
N ARG A 817 -22.36 4.93 29.81
CA ARG A 817 -22.76 5.48 31.11
C ARG A 817 -22.24 6.93 31.20
N ALA A 818 -23.00 7.84 31.78
CA ALA A 818 -22.56 9.23 31.98
C ALA A 818 -21.64 9.38 33.21
N SER A 819 -20.70 10.32 33.17
CA SER A 819 -19.87 10.67 34.34
C SER A 819 -20.73 11.10 35.53
N GLY A 820 -20.41 10.62 36.73
CA GLY A 820 -21.21 10.81 37.95
C GLY A 820 -22.37 9.82 38.12
N SER A 821 -22.61 8.90 37.17
CA SER A 821 -23.58 7.80 37.33
C SER A 821 -23.21 6.89 38.51
N SER A 822 -24.20 6.25 39.13
CA SER A 822 -23.96 5.19 40.13
C SER A 822 -23.67 3.85 39.45
N PHE A 823 -22.57 3.23 39.84
CA PHE A 823 -22.09 1.94 39.34
C PHE A 823 -22.25 0.84 40.41
N PRO A 824 -22.60 -0.41 40.04
CA PRO A 824 -22.69 -1.53 40.98
C PRO A 824 -21.30 -2.04 41.40
N ALA A 825 -21.24 -2.70 42.55
CA ALA A 825 -20.04 -3.37 43.05
C ALA A 825 -19.45 -4.37 42.04
N GLY A 826 -18.12 -4.34 41.85
CA GLY A 826 -17.39 -5.08 40.83
C GLY A 826 -16.85 -4.18 39.72
N ASN A 827 -16.55 -4.78 38.57
CA ASN A 827 -16.08 -4.05 37.37
C ASN A 827 -17.27 -3.77 36.45
N THR A 828 -17.45 -2.51 36.05
CA THR A 828 -18.35 -2.12 34.96
C THR A 828 -17.53 -1.53 33.82
N SER A 829 -17.68 -2.10 32.62
CA SER A 829 -17.10 -1.50 31.41
C SER A 829 -17.89 -0.24 31.00
N VAL A 830 -17.17 0.82 30.67
CA VAL A 830 -17.70 2.03 30.04
C VAL A 830 -17.01 2.17 28.69
N SER A 831 -17.82 2.08 27.63
CA SER A 831 -17.41 2.46 26.28
C SER A 831 -17.85 3.90 26.04
N CYS A 832 -17.01 4.68 25.38
CA CYS A 832 -17.37 5.99 24.85
C CYS A 832 -16.99 6.05 23.37
N SER A 833 -17.73 6.82 22.59
CA SER A 833 -17.41 7.16 21.21
C SER A 833 -17.52 8.65 20.97
N ALA A 834 -16.84 9.13 19.94
CA ALA A 834 -17.06 10.45 19.36
C ALA A 834 -17.20 10.31 17.85
N THR A 835 -17.98 11.20 17.26
CA THR A 835 -18.20 11.30 15.81
C THR A 835 -18.20 12.79 15.47
N ASP A 836 -17.40 13.18 14.49
CA ASP A 836 -17.29 14.56 14.02
C ASP A 836 -18.47 14.97 13.10
N ALA A 837 -18.26 16.01 12.29
CA ALA A 837 -19.26 16.52 11.35
C ALA A 837 -19.27 15.81 9.98
N TRP A 838 -18.19 15.10 9.63
CA TRP A 838 -18.01 14.35 8.38
C TRP A 838 -18.46 12.90 8.51
N GLY A 839 -18.38 12.35 9.73
CA GLY A 839 -18.83 11.00 10.07
C GLY A 839 -17.69 10.08 10.50
N ASN A 840 -16.44 10.56 10.53
CA ASN A 840 -15.34 9.78 11.07
C ASN A 840 -15.61 9.54 12.56
N SER A 841 -15.22 8.36 13.07
CA SER A 841 -15.60 7.98 14.42
C SER A 841 -14.52 7.15 15.08
N ALA A 842 -14.36 7.39 16.37
CA ALA A 842 -13.43 6.64 17.20
C ALA A 842 -14.12 6.27 18.52
N SER A 843 -13.66 5.18 19.12
CA SER A 843 -14.19 4.69 20.40
C SER A 843 -13.07 4.30 21.36
N CYS A 844 -13.40 4.34 22.65
CA CYS A 844 -12.52 3.90 23.72
C CYS A 844 -13.31 3.06 24.72
N LEU A 845 -12.61 2.25 25.50
CA LEU A 845 -13.20 1.43 26.55
C LEU A 845 -12.32 1.46 27.80
N PHE A 846 -12.94 1.78 28.95
CA PHE A 846 -12.27 1.76 30.25
C PHE A 846 -13.17 1.12 31.31
N THR A 847 -12.57 0.69 32.42
CA THR A 847 -13.31 0.04 33.52
C THR A 847 -13.53 1.00 34.68
N VAL A 848 -14.77 1.14 35.13
CA VAL A 848 -15.10 1.65 36.47
C VAL A 848 -15.12 0.46 37.44
N GLN A 849 -14.32 0.51 38.50
CA GLN A 849 -14.25 -0.54 39.51
C GLN A 849 -14.80 -0.03 40.84
N VAL A 850 -15.95 -0.57 41.26
CA VAL A 850 -16.57 -0.27 42.54
C VAL A 850 -16.18 -1.35 43.56
N ARG A 851 -15.30 -1.00 44.48
CA ARG A 851 -14.81 -1.88 45.54
C ARG A 851 -15.72 -1.84 46.76
N GLY A 852 -15.67 -2.91 47.57
CA GLY A 852 -16.33 -2.95 48.87
C GLY A 852 -15.34 -2.63 49.97
N ALA A 853 -15.61 -1.59 50.77
CA ALA A 853 -14.65 -0.96 51.71
C ALA A 853 -14.27 -1.80 52.96
N GLY A 854 -14.40 -3.14 52.90
CA GLY A 854 -14.28 -4.05 54.04
C GLY A 854 -13.03 -4.92 54.12
N SER A 855 -12.13 -4.89 53.12
CA SER A 855 -10.98 -5.84 53.05
C SER A 855 -9.62 -5.25 53.40
N SER A 856 -9.41 -3.93 53.24
CA SER A 856 -8.10 -3.28 53.40
C SER A 856 -8.07 -2.16 54.45
N THR A 857 -9.19 -1.49 54.69
CA THR A 857 -9.33 -0.40 55.66
C THR A 857 -9.55 -0.94 57.09
N PRO A 858 -8.66 -0.65 58.06
CA PRO A 858 -8.84 -1.10 59.45
C PRO A 858 -10.03 -0.40 60.13
N PRO A 859 -10.72 -1.04 61.09
CA PRO A 859 -11.78 -0.41 61.87
C PRO A 859 -11.24 0.72 62.76
N THR A 860 -12.05 1.74 63.02
CA THR A 860 -11.75 2.78 64.00
C THR A 860 -12.10 2.27 65.40
N PRO A 861 -11.17 2.26 66.37
CA PRO A 861 -11.45 1.81 67.74
C PRO A 861 -12.57 2.62 68.42
N GLY A 862 -13.17 2.00 69.44
CA GLY A 862 -14.15 2.67 70.29
C GLY A 862 -13.54 3.83 71.06
N ALA A 863 -14.27 4.94 71.15
CA ALA A 863 -13.89 6.05 72.03
C ALA A 863 -13.83 5.57 73.49
N ASP A 864 -12.79 5.98 74.20
CA ASP A 864 -12.68 5.83 75.65
C ASP A 864 -13.86 6.51 76.36
N ARG A 865 -14.38 5.88 77.40
CA ARG A 865 -15.47 6.42 78.23
C ARG A 865 -14.99 6.98 79.56
N GLY A 866 -13.75 6.70 79.97
CA GLY A 866 -13.20 7.13 81.25
C GLY A 866 -14.02 6.65 82.44
N LEU A 867 -14.12 5.33 82.62
CA LEU A 867 -14.95 4.71 83.63
C LEU A 867 -14.41 5.01 85.04
N GLU A 868 -15.17 5.68 85.90
CA GLU A 868 -14.78 5.85 87.32
C GLU A 868 -15.19 4.63 88.16
N LEU A 869 -14.24 4.08 88.91
CA LEU A 869 -14.41 2.94 89.80
C LEU A 869 -14.20 3.37 91.26
N TRP A 870 -15.28 3.45 92.04
CA TRP A 870 -15.23 3.89 93.44
C TRP A 870 -15.96 2.93 94.37
N SER A 871 -15.21 2.23 95.24
CA SER A 871 -15.77 1.47 96.36
C SER A 871 -15.12 1.88 97.68
N PRO A 872 -15.87 2.40 98.67
CA PRO A 872 -15.35 2.78 99.99
C PRO A 872 -14.75 1.65 100.84
N ASN A 873 -14.70 0.42 100.30
CA ASN A 873 -14.18 -0.78 100.95
C ASN A 873 -12.96 -1.37 100.21
N HIS A 874 -12.47 -0.72 99.15
CA HIS A 874 -11.33 -1.10 98.30
C HIS A 874 -11.39 -2.51 97.69
N LYS A 875 -12.57 -3.13 97.57
CA LYS A 875 -12.67 -4.50 97.04
C LYS A 875 -12.56 -4.54 95.52
N TYR A 876 -12.36 -5.77 95.03
CA TYR A 876 -12.72 -6.15 93.67
C TYR A 876 -14.20 -5.86 93.41
N GLU A 877 -14.47 -5.04 92.42
CA GLU A 877 -15.80 -4.81 91.88
C GLU A 877 -16.00 -5.80 90.72
N SER A 878 -16.79 -6.85 90.93
CA SER A 878 -17.16 -7.83 89.90
C SER A 878 -18.53 -7.50 89.29
N LEU A 879 -18.73 -6.22 88.98
CA LEU A 879 -19.81 -5.66 88.16
C LEU A 879 -19.13 -4.78 87.10
N PRO A 880 -19.58 -4.86 85.85
CA PRO A 880 -18.71 -5.50 84.88
C PRO A 880 -17.83 -4.49 84.18
N VAL A 881 -16.52 -4.50 84.52
CA VAL A 881 -15.49 -3.93 83.65
C VAL A 881 -15.35 -4.83 82.41
N SER A 882 -16.37 -4.86 81.56
CA SER A 882 -16.26 -5.38 80.22
C SER A 882 -15.52 -4.37 79.37
N LEU A 883 -14.97 -4.84 78.26
CA LEU A 883 -14.38 -3.97 77.26
C LEU A 883 -15.40 -2.95 76.70
N SER A 884 -16.70 -3.28 76.69
CA SER A 884 -17.79 -2.41 76.22
C SER A 884 -18.43 -1.52 77.30
N GLU A 885 -18.01 -1.61 78.56
CA GLU A 885 -18.27 -0.58 79.58
C GLU A 885 -17.14 0.47 79.59
N CYS A 886 -15.89 0.05 79.42
CA CYS A 886 -14.70 0.90 79.34
C CYS A 886 -14.59 1.70 78.03
N ALA A 887 -14.95 1.11 76.88
CA ALA A 887 -14.95 1.76 75.58
C ALA A 887 -16.33 1.73 74.90
N ALA A 888 -16.61 2.70 74.03
CA ALA A 888 -17.74 2.65 73.11
C ALA A 888 -17.57 1.52 72.06
N PRO A 889 -18.63 1.10 71.34
CA PRO A 889 -18.47 0.26 70.15
C PRO A 889 -17.48 0.89 69.17
N ALA A 890 -16.64 0.05 68.56
CA ALA A 890 -15.80 0.46 67.45
C ALA A 890 -16.65 0.71 66.19
N LYS A 891 -16.03 1.26 65.15
CA LYS A 891 -16.67 1.45 63.84
C LYS A 891 -15.89 0.75 62.74
N ASP A 892 -16.60 0.13 61.81
CA ASP A 892 -16.01 -0.28 60.53
C ASP A 892 -15.69 0.96 59.66
N ALA A 893 -15.05 0.73 58.50
CA ALA A 893 -14.69 1.78 57.55
C ALA A 893 -15.89 2.56 56.97
N CYS A 894 -17.10 1.99 57.07
CA CYS A 894 -18.36 2.56 56.63
C CYS A 894 -19.11 3.30 57.76
N GLY A 895 -18.55 3.34 58.98
CA GLY A 895 -19.18 3.92 60.16
C GLY A 895 -20.21 3.01 60.83
N GLY A 896 -20.37 1.77 60.37
CA GLY A 896 -21.20 0.74 60.99
C GLY A 896 -20.64 0.30 62.34
N SER A 897 -21.52 -0.09 63.25
CA SER A 897 -21.15 -0.40 64.64
C SER A 897 -20.54 -1.80 64.77
N LEU A 898 -19.37 -1.88 65.41
CA LEU A 898 -18.72 -3.12 65.83
C LEU A 898 -18.75 -3.23 67.37
N PRO A 899 -19.73 -3.95 67.94
CA PRO A 899 -19.79 -4.23 69.38
C PRO A 899 -18.52 -4.93 69.87
N LEU A 900 -17.88 -4.37 70.90
CA LEU A 900 -16.61 -4.89 71.42
C LEU A 900 -16.77 -6.22 72.14
N GLU A 901 -18.00 -6.59 72.53
CA GLU A 901 -18.38 -7.90 73.05
C GLU A 901 -18.20 -9.03 72.03
N GLN A 902 -18.32 -8.71 70.73
CA GLN A 902 -18.25 -9.67 69.63
C GLN A 902 -16.94 -9.55 68.83
N TYR A 903 -16.45 -8.34 68.60
CA TYR A 903 -15.32 -8.06 67.71
C TYR A 903 -14.05 -7.59 68.44
N GLY A 904 -14.14 -7.33 69.75
CA GLY A 904 -13.03 -6.87 70.58
C GLY A 904 -12.28 -8.01 71.28
N ARG A 905 -11.01 -7.77 71.63
CA ARG A 905 -10.22 -8.59 72.56
C ARG A 905 -9.24 -7.73 73.34
N ILE A 906 -9.25 -7.81 74.66
CA ILE A 906 -8.25 -7.23 75.56
C ILE A 906 -6.90 -7.90 75.27
N LEU A 907 -5.85 -7.10 75.09
CA LEU A 907 -4.46 -7.58 75.01
C LEU A 907 -3.78 -7.55 76.38
N ARG A 908 -3.87 -6.42 77.07
CA ARG A 908 -3.23 -6.17 78.37
C ARG A 908 -3.95 -5.09 79.15
N ILE A 909 -3.71 -5.06 80.45
CA ILE A 909 -4.08 -3.97 81.35
C ILE A 909 -2.78 -3.47 81.99
N THR A 910 -2.63 -2.16 82.16
CA THR A 910 -1.53 -1.54 82.90
C THR A 910 -2.07 -0.66 84.02
N SER A 911 -1.42 -0.66 85.18
CA SER A 911 -1.64 0.32 86.25
C SER A 911 -0.44 1.26 86.34
N ASP A 912 -0.70 2.53 86.63
CA ASP A 912 0.30 3.54 86.96
C ASP A 912 0.72 3.52 88.44
N GLU A 913 0.13 2.63 89.24
CA GLU A 913 0.57 2.18 90.55
C GLU A 913 1.03 0.71 90.54
N VAL A 914 1.64 0.25 91.65
CA VAL A 914 2.03 -1.15 91.86
C VAL A 914 0.86 -2.02 92.37
N GLU A 915 0.96 -3.34 92.17
CA GLU A 915 -0.09 -4.37 92.42
C GLU A 915 -0.48 -4.61 93.90
N ASP A 916 0.09 -3.85 94.83
CA ASP A 916 -0.14 -3.93 96.29
C ASP A 916 0.13 -2.54 96.92
N ALA A 917 -0.50 -1.48 96.38
CA ALA A 917 -0.14 -0.09 96.66
C ALA A 917 -0.67 0.40 98.04
N ASN A 918 0.23 0.52 99.03
CA ASN A 918 -0.10 0.69 100.46
C ASN A 918 -1.34 1.57 100.77
N GLY A 919 -2.44 0.92 101.11
CA GLY A 919 -3.68 1.53 101.57
C GLY A 919 -3.78 1.66 103.10
N ASN A 920 -4.94 2.15 103.56
CA ASN A 920 -5.36 2.11 104.96
C ASN A 920 -6.57 1.17 105.10
N GLY A 921 -6.33 -0.15 105.10
CA GLY A 921 -7.35 -1.16 105.46
C GLY A 921 -7.62 -2.26 104.43
N ASP A 922 -6.80 -2.34 103.38
CA ASP A 922 -6.75 -3.37 102.34
C ASP A 922 -6.66 -4.81 102.88
N GLY A 923 -5.65 -5.10 103.69
CA GLY A 923 -5.39 -6.42 104.26
C GLY A 923 -4.52 -7.35 103.41
N ARG A 924 -3.71 -6.82 102.48
CA ARG A 924 -2.79 -7.58 101.59
C ARG A 924 -3.43 -8.79 100.90
N THR A 925 -4.23 -8.51 99.87
CA THR A 925 -4.85 -9.53 99.01
C THR A 925 -4.18 -9.56 97.64
N CYS A 926 -3.98 -10.75 97.08
CA CYS A 926 -3.34 -10.92 95.78
C CYS A 926 -4.11 -10.29 94.63
N ASP A 927 -3.34 -9.70 93.72
CA ASP A 927 -3.70 -9.18 92.40
C ASP A 927 -4.70 -8.01 92.43
N ASP A 928 -4.41 -6.93 91.73
CA ASP A 928 -5.26 -5.73 91.63
C ASP A 928 -5.95 -5.64 90.26
N MET A 929 -5.39 -6.26 89.21
CA MET A 929 -6.02 -6.41 87.90
C MET A 929 -5.97 -7.86 87.41
N ILE A 930 -7.11 -8.41 86.96
CA ILE A 930 -7.17 -9.74 86.35
C ILE A 930 -7.95 -9.66 85.04
N ILE A 931 -7.34 -10.13 83.94
CA ILE A 931 -8.05 -10.46 82.69
C ILE A 931 -8.65 -11.85 82.87
N ASP A 932 -9.97 -11.99 82.82
CA ASP A 932 -10.67 -13.27 83.03
C ASP A 932 -11.46 -13.79 81.81
N GLY A 933 -11.49 -13.00 80.73
CA GLY A 933 -12.01 -13.40 79.43
C GLY A 933 -11.45 -12.52 78.32
N PRO A 934 -11.75 -12.81 77.03
CA PRO A 934 -11.28 -11.99 75.92
C PRO A 934 -11.83 -10.56 75.97
N THR A 935 -12.99 -10.34 76.58
CA THR A 935 -13.68 -9.05 76.65
C THR A 935 -14.06 -8.65 78.08
N SER A 936 -13.52 -9.33 79.09
CA SER A 936 -13.82 -9.12 80.51
C SER A 936 -12.57 -9.08 81.38
N MET A 937 -12.62 -8.23 82.40
CA MET A 937 -11.59 -8.09 83.42
C MET A 937 -12.22 -7.74 84.77
N ARG A 938 -11.50 -8.01 85.85
CA ARG A 938 -11.82 -7.58 87.21
C ARG A 938 -10.73 -6.64 87.69
N LEU A 939 -11.12 -5.47 88.14
CA LEU A 939 -10.24 -4.44 88.67
C LEU A 939 -10.59 -4.19 90.14
N ARG A 940 -9.57 -3.94 90.97
CA ARG A 940 -9.77 -3.54 92.36
C ARG A 940 -9.92 -2.03 92.45
N SER A 941 -10.83 -1.55 93.32
CA SER A 941 -10.97 -0.13 93.65
C SER A 941 -9.92 0.35 94.68
N GLU A 942 -8.71 -0.22 94.63
CA GLU A 942 -7.57 0.11 95.48
C GLU A 942 -6.70 1.17 94.80
N ARG A 943 -6.05 2.01 95.64
CA ARG A 943 -5.07 3.02 95.24
C ARG A 943 -4.19 3.40 96.43
N GLU A 944 -3.02 4.02 96.19
CA GLU A 944 -2.13 4.47 97.26
C GLU A 944 -2.83 5.41 98.25
N GLY A 945 -2.66 5.14 99.55
CA GLY A 945 -3.29 5.93 100.61
C GLY A 945 -2.91 7.41 100.63
N THR A 946 -1.88 7.82 99.90
CA THR A 946 -1.41 9.22 99.76
C THR A 946 -1.23 9.68 98.30
N GLY A 947 -1.66 8.90 97.31
CA GLY A 947 -1.57 9.25 95.89
C GLY A 947 -2.66 10.22 95.41
N ASP A 948 -2.65 10.56 94.12
CA ASP A 948 -3.73 11.23 93.40
C ASP A 948 -4.89 10.27 93.04
N GLY A 949 -4.61 8.97 93.01
CA GLY A 949 -5.54 7.91 92.63
C GLY A 949 -5.04 7.17 91.39
N ARG A 950 -5.47 5.92 91.23
CA ARG A 950 -4.93 4.99 90.23
C ARG A 950 -5.63 5.11 88.88
N VAL A 951 -4.91 4.89 87.79
CA VAL A 951 -5.46 4.69 86.45
C VAL A 951 -5.10 3.30 85.92
N TYR A 952 -6.12 2.51 85.57
CA TYR A 952 -5.94 1.30 84.77
C TYR A 952 -6.14 1.64 83.29
N THR A 953 -5.08 1.48 82.50
CA THR A 953 -5.10 1.70 81.05
C THR A 953 -5.24 0.35 80.34
N VAL A 954 -6.43 0.11 79.80
CA VAL A 954 -6.81 -1.15 79.13
C VAL A 954 -6.46 -1.06 77.66
N THR A 955 -5.57 -1.93 77.18
CA THR A 955 -5.21 -2.04 75.75
C THR A 955 -5.96 -3.20 75.12
N TYR A 956 -6.64 -2.96 74.00
CA TYR A 956 -7.44 -3.97 73.29
C TYR A 956 -7.24 -3.89 71.77
N VAL A 957 -7.66 -4.93 71.06
CA VAL A 957 -7.79 -4.94 69.59
C VAL A 957 -9.23 -5.15 69.17
N VAL A 958 -9.59 -4.66 67.99
CA VAL A 958 -10.88 -4.92 67.33
C VAL A 958 -10.66 -5.31 65.87
N ALA A 959 -11.38 -6.32 65.39
CA ALA A 959 -11.26 -6.83 64.03
C ALA A 959 -12.63 -7.18 63.43
N ALA A 960 -12.87 -6.77 62.19
CA ALA A 960 -13.97 -7.29 61.38
C ALA A 960 -13.61 -8.69 60.82
N PRO A 961 -14.57 -9.57 60.50
CA PRO A 961 -14.28 -10.90 59.96
C PRO A 961 -13.48 -10.83 58.64
N GLY A 962 -12.22 -11.27 58.67
CA GLY A 962 -11.30 -11.22 57.53
C GLY A 962 -10.59 -9.88 57.31
N GLY A 963 -10.85 -8.87 58.13
CA GLY A 963 -10.21 -7.55 58.07
C GLY A 963 -8.94 -7.42 58.91
N VAL A 964 -8.19 -6.34 58.69
CA VAL A 964 -7.00 -5.98 59.48
C VAL A 964 -7.43 -5.53 60.90
N PRO A 965 -6.81 -6.03 61.99
CA PRO A 965 -7.12 -5.61 63.36
C PRO A 965 -6.54 -4.22 63.69
N THR A 966 -7.29 -3.42 64.43
CA THR A 966 -6.81 -2.14 64.99
C THR A 966 -6.74 -2.20 66.51
N GLN A 967 -5.70 -1.60 67.10
CA GLN A 967 -5.57 -1.48 68.56
C GLN A 967 -6.29 -0.22 69.08
N GLY A 968 -7.02 -0.36 70.19
CA GLY A 968 -7.61 0.74 70.97
C GLY A 968 -7.15 0.73 72.42
N THR A 969 -7.48 1.81 73.13
CA THR A 969 -7.23 1.98 74.56
C THR A 969 -8.42 2.66 75.24
N CYS A 970 -8.71 2.28 76.49
CA CYS A 970 -9.64 2.99 77.36
C CYS A 970 -9.13 2.98 78.80
N HIS A 971 -9.63 3.91 79.63
CA HIS A 971 -9.11 4.15 80.98
C HIS A 971 -10.18 3.89 82.03
N VAL A 972 -9.79 3.26 83.14
CA VAL A 972 -10.60 3.10 84.35
C VAL A 972 -9.91 3.83 85.50
N TYR A 973 -10.54 4.86 86.02
CA TYR A 973 -10.00 5.77 87.04
C TYR A 973 -10.49 5.36 88.43
N VAL A 974 -9.58 5.21 89.39
CA VAL A 974 -9.88 4.95 90.80
C VAL A 974 -9.48 6.21 91.61
N PRO A 975 -10.34 7.23 91.72
CA PRO A 975 -9.99 8.49 92.37
C PRO A 975 -9.67 8.29 93.86
N HIS A 976 -8.77 9.12 94.41
CA HIS A 976 -8.41 9.06 95.83
C HIS A 976 -9.59 9.42 96.75
N ASP A 977 -10.32 10.49 96.42
CA ASP A 977 -11.52 10.95 97.12
C ASP A 977 -12.64 11.40 96.17
N GLN A 978 -13.82 11.70 96.72
CA GLN A 978 -14.97 12.25 95.96
C GLN A 978 -14.94 13.79 95.83
N SER A 979 -13.78 14.45 95.98
CA SER A 979 -13.69 15.93 95.91
C SER A 979 -13.65 16.50 94.48
N GLY A 980 -13.62 15.63 93.46
CA GLY A 980 -13.50 16.03 92.05
C GLY A 980 -12.06 16.19 91.57
N ARG A 981 -11.08 15.67 92.32
CA ARG A 981 -9.73 15.40 91.80
C ARG A 981 -9.74 14.00 91.20
N GLY A 982 -9.73 13.92 89.87
CA GLY A 982 -9.56 12.64 89.18
C GLY A 982 -8.17 12.06 89.40
N ALA A 983 -8.07 10.73 89.29
CA ALA A 983 -6.80 10.02 89.20
C ALA A 983 -5.99 10.49 87.96
N VAL A 984 -4.66 10.44 88.04
CA VAL A 984 -3.75 11.01 87.02
C VAL A 984 -2.75 9.93 86.60
N ASP A 985 -2.83 9.44 85.36
CA ASP A 985 -1.93 8.40 84.85
C ASP A 985 -0.46 8.87 84.94
N SER A 986 0.23 8.36 85.96
CA SER A 986 1.64 8.64 86.25
C SER A 986 2.62 7.72 85.50
N GLY A 987 2.12 6.96 84.51
CA GLY A 987 2.85 6.02 83.67
C GLY A 987 3.04 4.65 84.31
N VAL A 988 2.88 3.60 83.51
CA VAL A 988 2.91 2.17 83.89
C VAL A 988 3.97 1.81 84.94
N LYS A 989 3.52 1.21 86.06
CA LYS A 989 4.36 0.52 87.05
C LYS A 989 4.08 -0.98 87.09
N PHE A 990 2.84 -1.40 86.81
CA PHE A 990 2.45 -2.82 86.72
C PHE A 990 1.60 -3.12 85.48
N CYS A 991 1.60 -4.36 85.03
CA CYS A 991 0.99 -4.81 83.79
C CYS A 991 0.69 -6.31 83.79
N VAL A 992 -0.50 -6.68 83.30
CA VAL A 992 -0.94 -8.05 83.07
C VAL A 992 -1.36 -8.22 81.60
N GLY A 993 -0.92 -9.30 80.95
CA GLY A 993 -1.29 -9.66 79.58
C GLY A 993 -0.16 -9.54 78.55
N GLU A 994 -0.54 -9.38 77.28
CA GLU A 994 0.36 -9.44 76.12
C GLU A 994 1.17 -8.14 75.93
N GLY A 995 2.48 -8.29 75.73
CA GLY A 995 3.35 -7.16 75.39
C GLY A 995 3.53 -6.13 76.51
N CYS A 996 3.56 -6.58 77.77
CA CYS A 996 3.87 -5.72 78.92
C CYS A 996 5.29 -5.11 78.85
N PRO A 997 5.49 -3.86 79.32
CA PRO A 997 6.82 -3.25 79.38
C PRO A 997 7.85 -4.05 80.20
N PRO A 998 9.14 -4.05 79.81
CA PRO A 998 10.19 -4.71 80.60
C PRO A 998 10.28 -4.14 82.01
N GLY A 999 10.15 -5.01 83.02
CA GLY A 999 10.22 -4.64 84.44
C GLY A 999 8.89 -4.28 85.11
N THR A 1000 7.77 -4.29 84.39
CA THR A 1000 6.42 -4.01 84.95
C THR A 1000 5.50 -5.24 84.92
N ALA A 1001 6.02 -6.46 84.78
CA ALA A 1001 5.21 -7.67 84.65
C ALA A 1001 4.98 -8.39 86.00
N GLU A 1002 3.96 -9.26 86.05
CA GLU A 1002 3.63 -10.12 87.19
C GLU A 1002 4.86 -10.70 87.90
N HIS A 1003 5.04 -10.35 89.18
CA HIS A 1003 5.71 -11.14 90.24
C HIS A 1003 5.67 -10.37 91.59
N SER A 1004 4.48 -10.14 92.17
CA SER A 1004 4.41 -9.62 93.56
C SER A 1004 5.02 -10.66 94.52
N PRO A 1005 6.01 -10.30 95.37
CA PRO A 1005 6.58 -11.21 96.37
C PRO A 1005 5.60 -11.62 97.48
N LEU A 1006 4.41 -11.01 97.53
CA LEU A 1006 3.37 -11.27 98.53
C LEU A 1006 2.50 -12.49 98.18
N CYS A 1007 2.59 -13.00 96.94
CA CYS A 1007 1.71 -14.04 96.40
C CYS A 1007 2.50 -15.27 95.92
N LYS A 1008 3.11 -15.99 96.88
CA LYS A 1008 3.83 -17.27 96.70
C LYS A 1008 3.53 -18.25 97.83
#